data_AF-A0A945X2F2-F1
#
_entry.id   AF-A0A945X2F2-F1
#
_cell.length_a   1.000
_cell.length_b   1.000
_cell.length_c   1.000
_cell.angle_alpha   90.00
_cell.angle_beta   90.00
_cell.angle_gamma   90.00
#
_symmetry.space_group_name_H-M   'P 1'
#
loop_
_entity.id
_entity.type
_entity.pdbx_description
1 polymer ?
#
loop_
_entity_poly.entity_id
_entity_poly.type
_entity_poly.pdbx_seq_one_letter_code
_entity_poly.pdbx_strand_id
1 'polypeptide(L)'
;MNRAFLIVMSAMAVSCSAAGEMEWERGAHMGEYVIAKPWESKGIGPVTMTDLGGTLFSVCEANGEALPIVVPARGKPSAKYCRAVANFLKQYLDAATGTAFQIVEDTTAPIGGIFVGPCTQPEGEELLAQARALQPERFLVRAAEGSIALIGRDISDKPGKPADALRMTSRRQSRGTFFAAIDFLERFVGVRFYMPGDLGVHIPFLNGCALVVPQVTYTDGPAFEQRLSSYGNYLTMDHELLGYTRKQGVAWMIALRTADYYALKSGHTDGYWHTFYAEEHPEWFALREDGSRMIGKRGKLAAQRCYTDEAAFQEHLDAIDHYYKTGEGRKKFANSPPNDKYIYWWPNDGFRGCHCEGCLALTNPDGSYGSMLSPLIWGYTAKLARAIQERWPGKTLVSSFYSRWADGPGDIKLPNNVTFMIVETREAYLKEQVYWDRVTHDLGEKMALAGAPVPLWSHYPHRPRISNRMNAPYLVPHALKKYAQWLRGRSSGAYLNGHQTSSFALDGVVTYLYHKLMWNPDIDVDAMLAEYCRVMFGPAAPEVATYYHTIIERWEGRTWDDLTDEELRNPHGELKWSRYYRDAYPREVRMSLKALLAKAEQQTTDNTVYKARTRWLAQGIQPFLIQGELLDGGNMTTGDCPRSTPTVDGALADWEGQAPILLRNNTNGDAVSVKTELRMAHDAENLYLAVRAFETGAVNAAPPGSPRDFPLWRHDSIEVFLCANQPGIEAAGLNTTDQYHQLILDANGNIYDSYKALDAERVDPKVTVDCRHVARQTDDGYTIELAIPYTSLNAIPPTPGTHWFVNVYRNRKRDARPGEALHAWSPTLASAHNTSRFARMDFPAKTVWEADFEQFTEHWQVAIPRDDIQVTPTVTDGRLALHVTSDGLKSEENQGKGTEINIFMIPKHRPRVGSLDAPVSLKWRFRFKGPGLLRIRAHAGDKGNKNRVSHWIYRPANYEDAGWVVGIGDKPDDGGGELANLAYCFFALKVLPNADFTFEVDELKVMER
;
A
#
# COMPACT_ATOMS: atom_id res chain seq x y z
N MET A 1 28.74 29.47 6.04
CA MET A 1 27.37 29.81 5.58
C MET A 1 26.35 29.52 6.66
N ASN A 2 25.33 30.33 6.90
CA ASN A 2 25.36 31.75 7.15
C ASN A 2 24.18 32.02 8.11
N ARG A 3 24.31 33.05 8.96
CA ARG A 3 23.36 33.45 10.01
C ARG A 3 21.95 33.85 9.51
N ALA A 4 21.61 33.57 8.26
CA ALA A 4 20.28 33.74 7.69
C ALA A 4 19.30 32.59 8.06
N PHE A 5 19.80 31.40 8.41
CA PHE A 5 18.94 30.25 8.77
C PHE A 5 18.37 30.32 10.20
N LEU A 6 18.96 31.15 11.08
CA LEU A 6 18.50 31.36 12.46
C LEU A 6 17.47 32.48 12.60
N ILE A 7 17.37 33.39 11.63
CA ILE A 7 16.46 34.54 11.69
C ILE A 7 15.03 34.14 11.25
N VAL A 8 14.86 33.07 10.48
CA VAL A 8 13.52 32.55 10.09
C VAL A 8 12.90 31.66 11.17
N MET A 9 13.71 30.98 12.00
CA MET A 9 13.22 30.17 13.13
C MET A 9 12.87 30.99 14.38
N SER A 10 13.35 32.23 14.48
CA SER A 10 13.10 33.11 15.63
C SER A 10 11.71 33.75 15.63
N ALA A 11 10.93 33.59 14.54
CA ALA A 11 9.53 34.02 14.46
C ALA A 11 8.52 32.91 14.82
N MET A 12 8.99 31.70 15.17
CA MET A 12 8.13 30.53 15.49
C MET A 12 8.29 30.04 16.94
N ALA A 13 8.86 30.83 17.83
CA ALA A 13 9.15 30.43 19.20
C ALA A 13 8.64 31.43 20.24
N VAL A 14 7.32 31.64 20.32
CA VAL A 14 6.67 32.10 21.56
C VAL A 14 5.36 31.33 21.75
N SER A 15 5.17 30.82 22.97
CA SER A 15 3.97 30.14 23.54
C SER A 15 3.96 28.61 23.53
N CYS A 16 4.74 28.02 24.44
CA CYS A 16 4.44 26.71 25.01
C CYS A 16 4.61 26.80 26.53
N SER A 17 3.51 27.03 27.24
CA SER A 17 3.46 26.79 28.68
C SER A 17 2.04 26.48 29.15
N ALA A 18 1.93 25.38 29.89
CA ALA A 18 0.80 24.97 30.71
C ALA A 18 -0.48 24.52 30.00
N ALA A 19 -1.17 23.56 30.62
CA ALA A 19 -2.42 22.99 30.15
C ALA A 19 -3.53 24.06 30.07
N GLY A 20 -3.77 24.58 28.88
CA GLY A 20 -4.79 25.57 28.55
C GLY A 20 -4.54 26.04 27.12
N GLU A 21 -5.62 26.19 26.35
CA GLU A 21 -5.67 26.91 25.07
C GLU A 21 -4.84 26.31 23.92
N MET A 22 -5.49 25.39 23.18
CA MET A 22 -5.30 25.38 21.72
C MET A 22 -6.23 26.48 21.19
N GLU A 23 -5.68 27.64 20.85
CA GLU A 23 -6.38 28.59 19.99
C GLU A 23 -6.41 27.99 18.58
N TRP A 24 -7.57 27.44 18.21
CA TRP A 24 -7.89 27.17 16.82
C TRP A 24 -8.24 28.52 16.18
N GLU A 25 -7.64 28.87 15.04
CA GLU A 25 -8.05 30.05 14.29
C GLU A 25 -9.56 29.94 14.00
N ARG A 26 -10.36 30.81 14.64
CA ARG A 26 -11.84 30.73 14.72
C ARG A 26 -12.58 30.84 13.37
N GLY A 27 -11.90 30.78 12.23
CA GLY A 27 -12.47 31.04 10.90
C GLY A 27 -12.24 29.96 9.84
N ALA A 28 -11.19 29.15 9.93
CA ALA A 28 -10.72 28.36 8.78
C ALA A 28 -11.45 27.01 8.55
N HIS A 29 -12.32 26.58 9.48
CA HIS A 29 -12.81 25.19 9.53
C HIS A 29 -14.34 25.02 9.72
N MET A 30 -15.10 26.11 9.59
CA MET A 30 -16.56 26.04 9.63
C MET A 30 -17.09 25.64 8.25
N GLY A 31 -17.92 24.60 8.20
CA GLY A 31 -18.52 24.13 6.95
C GLY A 31 -19.89 24.75 6.73
N GLU A 32 -20.11 25.33 5.55
CA GLU A 32 -21.40 25.90 5.13
C GLU A 32 -22.51 24.85 4.99
N TYR A 33 -22.16 23.56 4.86
CA TYR A 33 -23.12 22.48 4.69
C TYR A 33 -23.63 21.99 6.05
N VAL A 34 -24.83 22.45 6.44
CA VAL A 34 -25.49 22.07 7.69
C VAL A 34 -26.27 20.75 7.52
N ILE A 35 -26.32 19.92 8.56
CA ILE A 35 -27.29 18.83 8.67
C ILE A 35 -28.50 19.42 9.39
N ALA A 36 -29.62 19.66 8.68
CA ALA A 36 -30.75 20.41 9.23
C ALA A 36 -31.34 19.80 10.51
N LYS A 37 -31.33 18.46 10.61
CA LYS A 37 -31.76 17.71 11.79
C LYS A 37 -30.77 16.60 12.09
N PRO A 38 -29.65 16.89 12.79
CA PRO A 38 -28.58 15.91 12.96
C PRO A 38 -29.01 14.64 13.69
N TRP A 39 -30.05 14.71 14.53
CA TRP A 39 -30.55 13.57 15.30
C TRP A 39 -31.39 12.60 14.45
N GLU A 40 -31.82 13.02 13.26
CA GLU A 40 -32.48 12.17 12.25
C GLU A 40 -31.47 11.61 11.23
N SER A 41 -30.17 11.91 11.36
CA SER A 41 -29.15 11.42 10.42
C SER A 41 -29.01 9.90 10.49
N LYS A 42 -29.09 9.25 9.33
CA LYS A 42 -28.75 7.83 9.14
C LYS A 42 -27.23 7.60 8.98
N GLY A 43 -26.44 8.67 8.85
CA GLY A 43 -25.00 8.61 8.69
C GLY A 43 -24.20 8.38 9.98
N ILE A 44 -24.89 8.29 11.12
CA ILE A 44 -24.33 7.92 12.42
C ILE A 44 -25.03 6.67 12.95
N GLY A 45 -24.44 6.04 13.97
CA GLY A 45 -25.03 4.85 14.58
C GLY A 45 -26.46 5.12 15.09
N PRO A 46 -27.44 4.26 14.74
CA PRO A 46 -28.83 4.44 15.17
C PRO A 46 -28.93 4.31 16.70
N VAL A 47 -29.79 5.13 17.30
CA VAL A 47 -30.10 5.09 18.73
C VAL A 47 -31.60 5.17 18.91
N THR A 48 -32.14 4.36 19.82
CA THR A 48 -33.55 4.46 20.21
C THR A 48 -33.73 5.63 21.17
N MET A 49 -34.32 6.71 20.67
CA MET A 49 -34.72 7.85 21.49
C MET A 49 -36.14 7.66 22.01
N THR A 50 -36.31 7.87 23.31
CA THR A 50 -37.63 8.00 23.92
C THR A 50 -38.02 9.47 23.91
N ASP A 51 -39.10 9.79 23.22
CA ASP A 51 -39.73 11.12 23.29
C ASP A 51 -40.32 11.33 24.69
N LEU A 52 -39.95 12.43 25.33
CA LEU A 52 -40.41 12.77 26.67
C LEU A 52 -41.70 13.61 26.66
N GLY A 53 -42.21 13.95 25.48
CA GLY A 53 -43.34 14.85 25.30
C GLY A 53 -42.91 16.30 25.50
N GLY A 54 -43.11 17.14 24.49
CA GLY A 54 -42.79 18.57 24.57
C GLY A 54 -42.37 19.16 23.23
N THR A 55 -42.27 20.49 23.18
CA THR A 55 -41.72 21.21 22.02
C THR A 55 -40.19 21.18 22.04
N LEU A 56 -39.56 21.43 20.88
CA LEU A 56 -38.13 21.74 20.80
C LEU A 56 -37.79 22.86 21.79
N PHE A 57 -36.60 22.81 22.39
CA PHE A 57 -36.09 23.89 23.23
C PHE A 57 -34.69 24.32 22.79
N SER A 58 -34.36 25.58 23.03
CA SER A 58 -33.10 26.18 22.61
C SER A 58 -31.97 25.87 23.59
N VAL A 59 -30.86 25.38 23.03
CA VAL A 59 -29.55 25.26 23.70
C VAL A 59 -28.82 26.60 23.64
N CYS A 60 -28.95 27.30 22.51
CA CYS A 60 -28.62 28.71 22.37
C CYS A 60 -29.61 29.39 21.42
N GLU A 61 -29.82 30.68 21.66
CA GLU A 61 -30.68 31.56 20.89
C GLU A 61 -29.87 32.35 19.86
N ALA A 62 -30.54 32.88 18.83
CA ALA A 62 -29.90 33.70 17.78
C ALA A 62 -29.26 34.99 18.33
N ASN A 63 -29.70 35.47 19.49
CA ASN A 63 -29.15 36.64 20.18
C ASN A 63 -27.86 36.33 20.99
N GLY A 64 -27.42 35.07 21.03
CA GLY A 64 -26.23 34.64 21.78
C GLY A 64 -26.49 34.25 23.24
N GLU A 65 -27.74 34.21 23.70
CA GLU A 65 -28.08 33.61 24.99
C GLU A 65 -27.96 32.09 24.91
N ALA A 66 -27.32 31.46 25.88
CA ALA A 66 -27.03 30.03 25.86
C ALA A 66 -27.15 29.39 27.25
N LEU A 67 -27.54 28.12 27.27
CA LEU A 67 -27.52 27.32 28.48
C LEU A 67 -26.09 27.21 29.02
N PRO A 68 -25.85 27.41 30.33
CA PRO A 68 -24.53 27.22 30.90
C PRO A 68 -24.16 25.73 30.90
N ILE A 69 -22.89 25.42 30.67
CA ILE A 69 -22.35 24.07 30.86
C ILE A 69 -22.02 23.88 32.34
N VAL A 70 -22.72 22.98 33.00
CA VAL A 70 -22.64 22.76 34.44
C VAL A 70 -21.75 21.56 34.72
N VAL A 71 -20.77 21.74 35.62
CA VAL A 71 -19.87 20.66 36.06
C VAL A 71 -19.92 20.47 37.57
N PRO A 72 -19.55 19.28 38.10
CA PRO A 72 -19.43 19.07 39.53
C PRO A 72 -18.48 20.09 40.17
N ALA A 73 -18.87 20.62 41.33
CA ALA A 73 -18.05 21.56 42.10
C ALA A 73 -16.63 21.05 42.36
N ARG A 74 -15.67 21.98 42.43
CA ARG A 74 -14.26 21.64 42.73
C ARG A 74 -14.15 20.84 44.03
N GLY A 75 -13.27 19.84 44.03
CA GLY A 75 -13.07 18.94 45.17
C GLY A 75 -14.04 17.75 45.21
N LYS A 76 -15.10 17.72 44.40
CA LYS A 76 -15.92 16.52 44.21
C LYS A 76 -15.18 15.48 43.34
N PRO A 77 -15.44 14.17 43.52
CA PRO A 77 -14.89 13.13 42.65
C PRO A 77 -15.18 13.42 41.18
N SER A 78 -14.22 13.12 40.29
CA SER A 78 -14.32 13.33 38.84
C SER A 78 -14.47 14.78 38.33
N ALA A 79 -14.53 15.79 39.20
CA ALA A 79 -14.73 17.19 38.80
C ALA A 79 -13.68 17.68 37.77
N LYS A 80 -12.40 17.28 37.92
CA LYS A 80 -11.34 17.61 36.96
C LYS A 80 -11.57 16.98 35.58
N TYR A 81 -12.04 15.73 35.55
CA TYR A 81 -12.36 15.01 34.32
C TYR A 81 -13.58 15.65 33.64
N CYS A 82 -14.66 15.88 34.38
CA CYS A 82 -15.88 16.51 33.87
C CYS A 82 -15.62 17.92 33.34
N ARG A 83 -14.75 18.71 34.00
CA ARG A 83 -14.31 20.02 33.49
C ARG A 83 -13.53 19.92 32.18
N ALA A 84 -12.68 18.89 32.02
CA ALA A 84 -11.99 18.66 30.75
C ALA A 84 -12.99 18.30 29.64
N VAL A 85 -14.01 17.49 29.93
CA VAL A 85 -15.11 17.18 29.00
C VAL A 85 -15.92 18.42 28.66
N ALA A 86 -16.26 19.26 29.66
CA ALA A 86 -16.98 20.51 29.46
C ALA A 86 -16.19 21.50 28.59
N ASN A 87 -14.87 21.61 28.77
CA ASN A 87 -14.02 22.43 27.90
C ASN A 87 -14.03 21.92 26.45
N PHE A 88 -13.97 20.60 26.25
CA PHE A 88 -14.07 20.00 24.93
C PHE A 88 -15.44 20.30 24.30
N LEU A 89 -16.53 20.12 25.04
CA LEU A 89 -17.89 20.41 24.59
C LEU A 89 -18.06 21.90 24.21
N LYS A 90 -17.64 22.79 25.11
CA LYS A 90 -17.64 24.25 24.92
C LYS A 90 -16.92 24.65 23.64
N GLN A 91 -15.73 24.10 23.40
CA GLN A 91 -14.92 24.43 22.23
C GLN A 91 -15.70 24.25 20.92
N TYR A 92 -16.43 23.13 20.76
CA TYR A 92 -17.19 22.86 19.54
C TYR A 92 -18.53 23.58 19.49
N LEU A 93 -19.18 23.81 20.64
CA LEU A 93 -20.41 24.61 20.71
C LEU A 93 -20.12 26.07 20.31
N ASP A 94 -19.10 26.68 20.92
CA ASP A 94 -18.69 28.04 20.59
C ASP A 94 -18.32 28.19 19.12
N ALA A 95 -17.55 27.24 18.58
CA ALA A 95 -17.13 27.26 17.18
C ALA A 95 -18.30 27.08 16.22
N ALA A 96 -19.29 26.25 16.56
CA ALA A 96 -20.45 26.02 15.70
C ALA A 96 -21.40 27.21 15.72
N THR A 97 -21.71 27.76 16.89
CA THR A 97 -22.81 28.74 17.05
C THR A 97 -22.33 30.19 17.12
N GLY A 98 -21.02 30.44 17.22
CA GLY A 98 -20.47 31.77 17.48
C GLY A 98 -20.78 32.31 18.88
N THR A 99 -21.45 31.53 19.74
CA THR A 99 -21.89 31.95 21.07
C THR A 99 -20.89 31.53 22.15
N ALA A 100 -20.60 32.39 23.11
CA ALA A 100 -19.64 32.08 24.18
C ALA A 100 -20.31 31.36 25.38
N PHE A 101 -20.40 30.02 25.31
CA PHE A 101 -21.00 29.21 26.39
C PHE A 101 -20.21 29.37 27.71
N GLN A 102 -20.89 29.48 28.84
CA GLN A 102 -20.22 29.61 30.14
C GLN A 102 -20.10 28.25 30.83
N ILE A 103 -18.96 27.98 31.49
CA ILE A 103 -18.81 26.79 32.35
C ILE A 103 -18.98 27.22 33.81
N VAL A 104 -19.98 26.66 34.49
CA VAL A 104 -20.32 26.97 35.89
C VAL A 104 -20.26 25.72 36.75
N GLU A 105 -20.14 25.91 38.07
CA GLU A 105 -20.20 24.79 39.03
C GLU A 105 -21.65 24.55 39.46
N ASP A 106 -22.01 23.29 39.69
CA ASP A 106 -23.37 22.87 40.05
C ASP A 106 -23.92 23.51 41.33
N THR A 107 -23.06 23.99 42.23
CA THR A 107 -23.41 24.78 43.41
C THR A 107 -23.86 26.22 43.10
N THR A 108 -23.61 26.68 41.87
CA THR A 108 -23.88 28.05 41.41
C THR A 108 -24.82 28.08 40.20
N ALA A 109 -25.29 26.92 39.74
CA ALA A 109 -26.02 26.79 38.50
C ALA A 109 -27.47 27.28 38.64
N PRO A 110 -28.01 27.99 37.61
CA PRO A 110 -29.43 28.36 37.56
C PRO A 110 -30.35 27.14 37.38
N ILE A 111 -31.66 27.39 37.37
CA ILE A 111 -32.71 26.42 37.01
C ILE A 111 -32.56 26.13 35.50
N GLY A 112 -31.66 25.21 35.13
CA GLY A 112 -31.40 24.80 33.73
C GLY A 112 -29.94 24.88 33.29
N GLY A 113 -29.51 23.96 32.42
CA GLY A 113 -28.13 23.90 31.92
C GLY A 113 -27.75 22.59 31.22
N ILE A 114 -26.52 22.53 30.70
CA ILE A 114 -25.91 21.32 30.14
C ILE A 114 -25.01 20.67 31.19
N PHE A 115 -25.55 19.71 31.93
CA PHE A 115 -24.87 19.00 33.02
C PHE A 115 -23.92 17.93 32.49
N VAL A 116 -22.64 18.03 32.84
CA VAL A 116 -21.59 17.08 32.43
C VAL A 116 -21.12 16.28 33.65
N GLY A 117 -21.57 15.03 33.76
CA GLY A 117 -21.20 14.12 34.85
C GLY A 117 -22.12 14.20 36.08
N PRO A 118 -21.65 13.74 37.27
CA PRO A 118 -22.48 13.56 38.46
C PRO A 118 -22.76 14.87 39.23
N CYS A 119 -23.56 15.77 38.65
CA CYS A 119 -23.98 17.03 39.29
C CYS A 119 -25.10 16.81 40.33
N THR A 120 -25.18 17.67 41.36
CA THR A 120 -26.04 17.47 42.55
C THR A 120 -27.51 17.91 42.42
N GLN A 121 -28.03 18.09 41.21
CA GLN A 121 -29.45 18.48 41.03
C GLN A 121 -30.38 17.28 41.29
N PRO A 122 -31.65 17.48 41.69
CA PRO A 122 -32.56 16.39 42.10
C PRO A 122 -32.69 15.26 41.07
N GLU A 123 -32.77 15.60 39.77
CA GLU A 123 -32.82 14.62 38.67
C GLU A 123 -31.45 13.97 38.42
N GLY A 124 -30.36 14.62 38.83
CA GLY A 124 -28.99 14.17 38.63
C GLY A 124 -28.63 12.91 39.43
N GLU A 125 -29.20 12.73 40.63
CA GLU A 125 -28.95 11.52 41.43
C GLU A 125 -29.56 10.26 40.78
N GLU A 126 -30.77 10.38 40.25
CA GLU A 126 -31.45 9.29 39.53
C GLU A 126 -30.69 8.94 38.26
N LEU A 127 -30.36 9.94 37.43
CA LEU A 127 -29.62 9.72 36.18
C LEU A 127 -28.22 9.16 36.44
N LEU A 128 -27.57 9.56 37.54
CA LEU A 128 -26.30 8.98 37.96
C LEU A 128 -26.45 7.52 38.39
N ALA A 129 -27.51 7.18 39.12
CA ALA A 129 -27.80 5.80 39.48
C ALA A 129 -28.03 4.94 38.23
N GLN A 130 -28.82 5.44 37.27
CA GLN A 130 -29.04 4.79 35.98
C GLN A 130 -27.72 4.61 35.22
N ALA A 131 -26.91 5.67 35.07
CA ALA A 131 -25.61 5.62 34.40
C ALA A 131 -24.63 4.66 35.07
N ARG A 132 -24.64 4.56 36.41
CA ARG A 132 -23.81 3.62 37.17
C ARG A 132 -24.24 2.16 36.99
N ALA A 133 -25.50 1.90 36.67
CA ALA A 133 -26.01 0.57 36.38
C ALA A 133 -25.68 0.09 34.95
N LEU A 134 -25.25 1.01 34.06
CA LEU A 134 -24.85 0.64 32.70
C LEU A 134 -23.52 -0.13 32.70
N GLN A 135 -23.32 -0.90 31.61
CA GLN A 135 -22.01 -1.47 31.29
C GLN A 135 -20.96 -0.35 31.07
N PRO A 136 -19.66 -0.64 31.24
CA PRO A 136 -18.59 0.29 30.94
C PRO A 136 -18.72 0.91 29.55
N GLU A 137 -18.27 2.15 29.43
CA GLU A 137 -18.29 3.02 28.25
C GLU A 137 -19.68 3.45 27.75
N ARG A 138 -20.74 2.85 28.29
CA ARG A 138 -22.10 3.28 28.00
C ARG A 138 -22.41 4.60 28.67
N PHE A 139 -23.36 5.31 28.07
CA PHE A 139 -23.80 6.60 28.56
C PHE A 139 -25.31 6.79 28.39
N LEU A 140 -25.79 7.84 29.03
CA LEU A 140 -27.14 8.35 28.99
C LEU A 140 -27.10 9.82 28.58
N VAL A 141 -28.00 10.18 27.68
CA VAL A 141 -28.32 11.57 27.35
C VAL A 141 -29.79 11.80 27.66
N ARG A 142 -30.09 12.88 28.35
CA ARG A 142 -31.46 13.35 28.59
C ARG A 142 -31.52 14.84 28.30
N ALA A 143 -32.35 15.24 27.35
CA ALA A 143 -32.68 16.63 27.04
C ALA A 143 -34.16 16.83 27.37
N ALA A 144 -34.47 17.64 28.38
CA ALA A 144 -35.84 17.88 28.84
C ALA A 144 -35.93 19.23 29.56
N GLU A 145 -37.05 19.94 29.40
CA GLU A 145 -37.39 21.12 30.21
C GLU A 145 -36.26 22.18 30.34
N GLY A 146 -35.51 22.44 29.26
CA GLY A 146 -34.40 23.42 29.28
C GLY A 146 -33.11 22.91 29.94
N SER A 147 -33.02 21.61 30.20
CA SER A 147 -31.84 20.94 30.78
C SER A 147 -31.35 19.80 29.90
N ILE A 148 -30.03 19.62 29.84
CA ILE A 148 -29.39 18.50 29.14
C ILE A 148 -28.44 17.81 30.12
N ALA A 149 -28.66 16.53 30.40
CA ALA A 149 -27.74 15.70 31.16
C ALA A 149 -26.90 14.82 30.23
N LEU A 150 -25.57 14.92 30.35
CA LEU A 150 -24.57 14.12 29.66
C LEU A 150 -23.78 13.33 30.71
N ILE A 151 -24.13 12.05 30.87
CA ILE A 151 -23.62 11.24 31.99
C ILE A 151 -23.36 9.81 31.54
N GLY A 152 -22.27 9.20 32.01
CA GLY A 152 -22.00 7.81 31.68
C GLY A 152 -21.27 7.02 32.75
N ARG A 153 -21.03 5.75 32.45
CA ARG A 153 -20.34 4.83 33.35
C ARG A 153 -18.84 5.07 33.29
N ASP A 154 -18.30 5.95 34.12
CA ASP A 154 -16.86 6.22 34.14
C ASP A 154 -16.09 5.34 35.14
N ILE A 155 -14.98 4.75 34.70
CA ILE A 155 -14.17 3.81 35.52
C ILE A 155 -12.68 3.99 35.24
N SER A 156 -11.88 4.09 36.30
CA SER A 156 -10.42 4.22 36.23
C SER A 156 -9.74 2.88 35.91
N ASP A 157 -8.61 2.96 35.21
CA ASP A 157 -7.77 1.84 34.80
C ASP A 157 -6.82 1.36 35.90
N LYS A 158 -6.81 2.07 37.03
CA LYS A 158 -6.00 1.76 38.21
C LYS A 158 -6.94 1.33 39.34
N PRO A 159 -7.07 0.02 39.61
CA PRO A 159 -7.88 -0.48 40.72
C PRO A 159 -7.54 0.26 42.03
N GLY A 160 -8.55 0.69 42.77
CA GLY A 160 -8.39 1.40 44.04
C GLY A 160 -7.93 2.86 43.95
N LYS A 161 -7.78 3.45 42.75
CA LYS A 161 -7.57 4.90 42.61
C LYS A 161 -8.91 5.66 42.51
N PRO A 162 -8.98 6.89 43.04
CA PRO A 162 -10.23 7.65 43.03
C PRO A 162 -10.59 8.11 41.60
N ALA A 163 -11.86 8.52 41.41
CA ALA A 163 -12.38 8.97 40.11
C ALA A 163 -11.70 10.25 39.57
N ASP A 164 -10.92 10.94 40.39
CA ASP A 164 -10.07 12.07 39.99
C ASP A 164 -8.85 11.64 39.13
N ALA A 165 -8.54 10.34 39.06
CA ALA A 165 -7.51 9.78 38.19
C ALA A 165 -7.98 9.60 36.72
N LEU A 166 -9.25 9.88 36.41
CA LEU A 166 -9.80 9.79 35.06
C LEU A 166 -9.16 10.83 34.11
N ARG A 167 -8.91 10.41 32.88
CA ARG A 167 -8.37 11.26 31.81
C ARG A 167 -9.12 10.99 30.52
N MET A 168 -9.63 12.05 29.89
CA MET A 168 -10.27 11.99 28.57
C MET A 168 -9.40 11.25 27.52
N THR A 169 -8.08 11.41 27.63
CA THR A 169 -7.11 10.81 26.70
C THR A 169 -6.70 9.37 27.01
N SER A 170 -7.16 8.78 28.12
CA SER A 170 -6.80 7.41 28.48
C SER A 170 -7.77 6.41 27.85
N ARG A 171 -7.32 5.67 26.83
CA ARG A 171 -8.09 4.57 26.21
C ARG A 171 -8.32 3.36 27.10
N ARG A 172 -7.56 3.25 28.20
CA ARG A 172 -7.61 2.15 29.16
C ARG A 172 -8.68 2.35 30.22
N GLN A 173 -9.47 3.41 30.13
CA GLN A 173 -10.48 3.80 31.09
C GLN A 173 -11.85 3.80 30.42
N SER A 174 -12.88 3.51 31.22
CA SER A 174 -14.25 3.72 30.82
C SER A 174 -14.58 5.22 30.88
N ARG A 175 -15.04 5.80 29.75
CA ARG A 175 -15.20 7.25 29.53
C ARG A 175 -16.62 7.61 29.03
N GLY A 176 -17.65 6.99 29.62
CA GLY A 176 -19.03 7.17 29.21
C GLY A 176 -19.45 8.65 29.16
N THR A 177 -19.10 9.46 30.16
CA THR A 177 -19.49 10.89 30.18
C THR A 177 -18.86 11.68 29.02
N PHE A 178 -17.62 11.37 28.64
CA PHE A 178 -16.99 11.98 27.46
C PHE A 178 -17.64 11.50 26.15
N PHE A 179 -18.02 10.23 26.06
CA PHE A 179 -18.74 9.72 24.89
C PHE A 179 -20.14 10.32 24.76
N ALA A 180 -20.83 10.62 25.86
CA ALA A 180 -22.08 11.38 25.84
C ALA A 180 -21.90 12.77 25.22
N ALA A 181 -20.80 13.47 25.57
CA ALA A 181 -20.49 14.79 25.01
C ALA A 181 -20.15 14.73 23.51
N ILE A 182 -19.34 13.75 23.07
CA ILE A 182 -19.11 13.53 21.64
C ILE A 182 -20.41 13.21 20.92
N ASP A 183 -21.22 12.32 21.49
CA ASP A 183 -22.48 11.90 20.89
C ASP A 183 -23.45 13.08 20.74
N PHE A 184 -23.55 13.94 21.75
CA PHE A 184 -24.35 15.15 21.68
C PHE A 184 -23.87 16.10 20.57
N LEU A 185 -22.56 16.31 20.45
CA LEU A 185 -21.97 17.10 19.36
C LEU A 185 -22.25 16.51 17.97
N GLU A 186 -22.12 15.19 17.81
CA GLU A 186 -22.42 14.52 16.54
C GLU A 186 -23.93 14.55 16.23
N ARG A 187 -24.77 14.27 17.22
CA ARG A 187 -26.18 13.94 17.04
C ARG A 187 -27.12 15.14 17.15
N PHE A 188 -26.77 16.21 17.85
CA PHE A 188 -27.63 17.41 17.94
C PHE A 188 -27.00 18.65 17.32
N VAL A 189 -25.67 18.77 17.36
CA VAL A 189 -24.98 19.94 16.78
C VAL A 189 -24.61 19.69 15.31
N GLY A 190 -24.27 18.46 14.94
CA GLY A 190 -23.87 18.09 13.57
C GLY A 190 -22.36 18.06 13.33
N VAL A 191 -21.55 18.08 14.39
CA VAL A 191 -20.08 17.98 14.29
C VAL A 191 -19.67 16.59 13.78
N ARG A 192 -18.60 16.49 12.99
CA ARG A 192 -18.03 15.20 12.52
C ARG A 192 -16.51 15.15 12.67
N PHE A 193 -16.01 14.01 13.11
CA PHE A 193 -14.58 13.74 13.31
C PHE A 193 -14.09 12.69 12.31
N TYR A 194 -14.02 13.05 11.03
CA TYR A 194 -13.73 12.08 9.97
C TYR A 194 -12.25 11.70 9.88
N MET A 195 -11.35 12.67 10.04
CA MET A 195 -9.89 12.49 9.93
C MET A 195 -9.16 13.34 11.00
N PRO A 196 -7.86 13.10 11.27
CA PRO A 196 -7.12 13.95 12.20
C PRO A 196 -6.81 15.32 11.58
N GLY A 197 -6.60 16.31 12.46
CA GLY A 197 -6.30 17.69 12.06
C GLY A 197 -7.51 18.41 11.47
N ASP A 198 -7.26 19.62 11.02
CA ASP A 198 -8.33 20.59 10.79
C ASP A 198 -9.11 20.29 9.50
N LEU A 199 -8.46 19.69 8.51
CA LEU A 199 -9.12 19.18 7.31
C LEU A 199 -10.09 18.02 7.61
N GLY A 200 -9.86 17.28 8.70
CA GLY A 200 -10.63 16.09 9.03
C GLY A 200 -11.85 16.31 9.93
N VAL A 201 -11.97 17.50 10.53
CA VAL A 201 -13.08 17.84 11.41
C VAL A 201 -14.04 18.76 10.66
N HIS A 202 -15.34 18.46 10.74
CA HIS A 202 -16.38 19.36 10.27
C HIS A 202 -17.14 19.93 11.46
N ILE A 203 -17.23 21.26 11.51
CA ILE A 203 -18.04 22.01 12.45
C ILE A 203 -19.07 22.79 11.63
N PRO A 204 -20.38 22.59 11.82
CA PRO A 204 -21.40 23.31 11.07
C PRO A 204 -21.39 24.80 11.44
N PHE A 205 -21.61 25.66 10.44
CA PHE A 205 -21.73 27.10 10.67
C PHE A 205 -23.18 27.47 11.07
N LEU A 206 -23.41 27.63 12.37
CA LEU A 206 -24.70 27.98 12.99
C LEU A 206 -24.70 29.40 13.59
N ASN A 207 -23.75 30.26 13.19
CA ASN A 207 -23.63 31.60 13.74
C ASN A 207 -24.91 32.42 13.49
N GLY A 208 -25.43 33.06 14.54
CA GLY A 208 -26.68 33.82 14.51
C GLY A 208 -27.94 32.95 14.33
N CYS A 209 -27.84 31.63 14.45
CA CYS A 209 -28.98 30.70 14.42
C CYS A 209 -29.24 30.13 15.82
N ALA A 210 -30.50 29.84 16.14
CA ALA A 210 -30.84 29.11 17.36
C ALA A 210 -30.48 27.62 17.20
N LEU A 211 -29.77 27.05 18.18
CA LEU A 211 -29.53 25.61 18.27
C LEU A 211 -30.67 25.00 19.09
N VAL A 212 -31.62 24.33 18.43
CA VAL A 212 -32.78 23.73 19.08
C VAL A 212 -32.67 22.20 19.11
N VAL A 213 -33.12 21.59 20.21
CA VAL A 213 -33.10 20.13 20.39
C VAL A 213 -34.46 19.60 20.85
N PRO A 214 -34.83 18.36 20.47
CA PRO A 214 -36.05 17.72 20.95
C PRO A 214 -35.93 17.28 22.41
N GLN A 215 -37.07 17.08 23.06
CA GLN A 215 -37.13 16.53 24.40
C GLN A 215 -37.06 15.01 24.36
N VAL A 216 -35.88 14.46 24.62
CA VAL A 216 -35.59 13.04 24.45
C VAL A 216 -34.71 12.51 25.55
N THR A 217 -34.83 11.21 25.81
CA THR A 217 -33.81 10.47 26.55
C THR A 217 -33.40 9.22 25.79
N TYR A 218 -32.12 8.89 25.88
CA TYR A 218 -31.57 7.69 25.27
C TYR A 218 -30.30 7.23 25.97
N THR A 219 -29.96 5.97 25.74
CA THR A 219 -28.67 5.41 26.12
C THR A 219 -27.98 4.87 24.87
N ASP A 220 -26.66 4.91 24.85
CA ASP A 220 -25.87 4.31 23.79
C ASP A 220 -24.56 3.77 24.36
N GLY A 221 -23.88 2.92 23.59
CA GLY A 221 -22.68 2.25 24.03
C GLY A 221 -22.12 1.31 22.97
N PRO A 222 -20.87 0.87 23.13
CA PRO A 222 -20.21 0.06 22.13
C PRO A 222 -20.82 -1.36 22.08
N ALA A 223 -20.94 -1.89 20.86
CA ALA A 223 -21.22 -3.31 20.62
C ALA A 223 -20.02 -4.21 20.94
N PHE A 224 -18.80 -3.66 20.89
CA PHE A 224 -17.54 -4.36 21.12
C PHE A 224 -16.66 -3.60 22.11
N GLU A 225 -16.16 -4.27 23.14
CA GLU A 225 -15.34 -3.65 24.20
C GLU A 225 -13.96 -3.20 23.69
N GLN A 226 -13.33 -4.02 22.83
CA GLN A 226 -12.03 -3.71 22.23
C GLN A 226 -12.21 -3.04 20.87
N ARG A 227 -11.76 -1.79 20.76
CA ARG A 227 -11.85 -0.97 19.54
C ARG A 227 -10.54 -0.24 19.34
N LEU A 228 -9.47 -1.01 19.21
CA LEU A 228 -8.11 -0.48 19.19
C LEU A 228 -7.61 -0.37 17.77
N SER A 229 -6.82 0.65 17.48
CA SER A 229 -5.92 0.63 16.33
C SER A 229 -4.51 1.04 16.73
N SER A 230 -3.51 0.59 15.97
CA SER A 230 -2.10 0.81 16.30
C SER A 230 -1.72 2.30 16.25
N TYR A 231 -1.49 2.88 17.44
CA TYR A 231 -1.19 4.31 17.67
C TYR A 231 0.01 4.86 16.89
N GLY A 232 0.93 4.02 16.40
CA GLY A 232 2.12 4.47 15.69
C GLY A 232 1.89 4.83 14.22
N ASN A 233 0.88 4.25 13.57
CA ASN A 233 0.75 4.31 12.11
C ASN A 233 -0.02 5.54 11.64
N TYR A 234 -1.05 5.98 12.37
CA TYR A 234 -1.77 7.24 12.11
C TYR A 234 -1.03 8.48 12.59
N LEU A 235 0.22 8.33 13.02
CA LEU A 235 1.13 9.43 13.33
C LEU A 235 2.15 9.65 12.21
N THR A 236 2.23 8.73 11.25
CA THR A 236 3.17 8.74 10.12
C THR A 236 2.47 8.80 8.76
N MET A 237 1.16 8.51 8.68
CA MET A 237 0.37 8.62 7.44
C MET A 237 0.20 10.08 7.05
N ASP A 238 0.69 10.45 5.86
CA ASP A 238 0.45 11.72 5.17
C ASP A 238 0.51 12.97 6.06
N HIS A 239 1.32 12.93 7.14
CA HIS A 239 1.46 14.05 8.08
C HIS A 239 1.83 15.33 7.35
N GLU A 240 2.66 15.22 6.32
CA GLU A 240 3.07 16.30 5.44
C GLU A 240 1.93 16.81 4.54
N LEU A 241 1.01 15.94 4.08
CA LEU A 241 -0.13 16.34 3.23
C LEU A 241 -1.31 16.88 4.05
N LEU A 242 -1.52 16.37 5.26
CA LEU A 242 -2.65 16.73 6.13
C LEU A 242 -2.28 17.76 7.22
N GLY A 243 -1.00 17.98 7.50
CA GLY A 243 -0.49 18.99 8.42
C GLY A 243 -0.82 18.80 9.91
N TYR A 244 -1.34 17.64 10.34
CA TYR A 244 -1.87 17.46 11.71
C TYR A 244 -0.79 17.08 12.73
N THR A 245 -0.72 17.70 13.90
CA THR A 245 0.21 17.26 14.96
C THR A 245 -0.09 15.85 15.52
N ARG A 246 0.90 15.20 16.12
CA ARG A 246 0.71 13.94 16.86
C ARG A 246 -0.43 14.02 17.90
N LYS A 247 -0.60 15.19 18.52
CA LYS A 247 -1.67 15.44 19.49
C LYS A 247 -3.05 15.40 18.82
N GLN A 248 -3.21 16.01 17.66
CA GLN A 248 -4.45 15.95 16.87
C GLN A 248 -4.76 14.52 16.40
N GLY A 249 -3.75 13.74 16.01
CA GLY A 249 -3.91 12.32 15.68
C GLY A 249 -4.47 11.49 16.85
N VAL A 250 -3.92 11.68 18.06
CA VAL A 250 -4.43 11.03 19.27
C VAL A 250 -5.85 11.49 19.63
N ALA A 251 -6.13 12.80 19.51
CA ALA A 251 -7.46 13.35 19.79
C ALA A 251 -8.53 12.78 18.84
N TRP A 252 -8.21 12.64 17.56
CA TRP A 252 -9.09 12.01 16.57
C TRP A 252 -9.39 10.54 16.91
N MET A 253 -8.36 9.75 17.26
CA MET A 253 -8.56 8.36 17.70
C MET A 253 -9.47 8.27 18.93
N ILE A 254 -9.36 9.22 19.85
CA ILE A 254 -10.24 9.30 21.02
C ILE A 254 -11.67 9.67 20.60
N ALA A 255 -11.85 10.57 19.63
CA ALA A 255 -13.17 10.94 19.07
C ALA A 255 -13.83 9.78 18.31
N LEU A 256 -13.05 8.88 17.71
CA LEU A 256 -13.52 7.60 17.17
C LEU A 256 -13.90 6.58 18.25
N ARG A 257 -13.91 6.98 19.53
CA ARG A 257 -14.29 6.15 20.68
C ARG A 257 -13.43 4.88 20.82
N THR A 258 -12.14 4.98 20.45
CA THR A 258 -11.17 3.87 20.58
C THR A 258 -10.93 3.50 22.03
N ALA A 259 -10.88 2.20 22.34
CA ALA A 259 -10.73 1.73 23.72
C ALA A 259 -10.07 0.35 23.80
N ASP A 260 -9.40 0.10 24.93
CA ASP A 260 -8.79 -1.18 25.30
C ASP A 260 -9.00 -1.52 26.78
N TYR A 261 -10.11 -1.04 27.37
CA TYR A 261 -10.44 -1.16 28.81
C TYR A 261 -10.33 -2.60 29.34
N TYR A 262 -10.74 -3.60 28.54
CA TYR A 262 -10.68 -5.03 28.89
C TYR A 262 -9.68 -5.85 28.06
N ALA A 263 -8.84 -5.20 27.26
CA ALA A 263 -8.07 -5.89 26.23
C ALA A 263 -7.09 -6.93 26.80
N LEU A 264 -7.18 -8.15 26.26
CA LEU A 264 -6.14 -9.17 26.41
C LEU A 264 -4.87 -8.66 25.72
N LYS A 265 -3.86 -8.29 26.51
CA LYS A 265 -2.58 -7.79 25.99
C LYS A 265 -1.64 -8.95 25.67
N SER A 266 -1.70 -9.49 24.47
CA SER A 266 -0.69 -10.46 24.03
C SER A 266 0.33 -9.78 23.11
N GLY A 267 1.63 -10.03 23.35
CA GLY A 267 2.71 -9.63 22.44
C GLY A 267 4.02 -10.37 22.76
N HIS A 268 4.53 -11.18 21.82
CA HIS A 268 5.87 -11.80 21.75
C HIS A 268 6.64 -11.86 23.09
N THR A 269 6.09 -12.59 24.06
CA THR A 269 6.60 -12.59 25.46
C THR A 269 8.02 -13.12 25.55
N ASP A 270 8.40 -13.95 24.57
CA ASP A 270 9.72 -14.56 24.46
C ASP A 270 10.80 -13.61 23.94
N GLY A 271 10.45 -12.37 23.57
CA GLY A 271 11.32 -11.44 22.85
C GLY A 271 12.64 -11.12 23.55
N TYR A 272 12.72 -11.25 24.87
CA TYR A 272 13.92 -10.93 25.65
C TYR A 272 14.60 -12.13 26.31
N TRP A 273 14.08 -13.34 26.16
CA TRP A 273 14.64 -14.51 26.84
C TRP A 273 16.13 -14.75 26.53
N HIS A 274 16.53 -14.53 25.27
CA HIS A 274 17.93 -14.65 24.86
C HIS A 274 18.88 -13.73 25.64
N THR A 275 18.43 -12.55 26.10
CA THR A 275 19.32 -11.63 26.85
C THR A 275 19.62 -12.11 28.26
N PHE A 276 18.84 -13.06 28.77
CA PHE A 276 19.02 -13.59 30.13
C PHE A 276 19.68 -14.97 30.12
N TYR A 277 19.42 -15.79 29.10
CA TYR A 277 19.73 -17.22 29.16
C TYR A 277 20.58 -17.74 27.99
N ALA A 278 20.77 -17.00 26.89
CA ALA A 278 21.42 -17.58 25.71
C ALA A 278 22.92 -17.85 25.87
N GLU A 279 23.59 -17.16 26.78
CA GLU A 279 25.02 -17.34 27.05
C GLU A 279 25.26 -18.63 27.86
N GLU A 280 24.49 -18.83 28.92
CA GLU A 280 24.62 -19.98 29.83
C GLU A 280 23.85 -21.22 29.34
N HIS A 281 22.72 -21.01 28.66
CA HIS A 281 21.77 -22.04 28.23
C HIS A 281 21.39 -21.90 26.75
N PRO A 282 22.34 -21.99 25.80
CA PRO A 282 22.04 -21.94 24.37
C PRO A 282 21.10 -23.07 23.90
N GLU A 283 21.06 -24.20 24.61
CA GLU A 283 20.20 -25.37 24.34
C GLU A 283 18.71 -25.08 24.51
N TRP A 284 18.33 -24.11 25.34
CA TRP A 284 16.94 -23.66 25.54
C TRP A 284 16.36 -22.94 24.32
N PHE A 285 17.20 -22.63 23.33
CA PHE A 285 16.79 -21.95 22.09
C PHE A 285 16.66 -22.94 20.94
N ALA A 286 15.78 -22.62 20.00
CA ALA A 286 15.45 -23.48 18.89
C ALA A 286 16.68 -23.85 18.06
N LEU A 287 16.81 -25.14 17.72
CA LEU A 287 17.85 -25.68 16.87
C LEU A 287 17.50 -25.46 15.39
N ARG A 288 18.47 -24.97 14.61
CA ARG A 288 18.36 -24.87 13.15
C ARG A 288 18.88 -26.14 12.47
N GLU A 289 18.54 -26.30 11.19
CA GLU A 289 19.06 -27.38 10.34
C GLU A 289 20.59 -27.40 10.28
N ASP A 290 21.22 -26.22 10.29
CA ASP A 290 22.68 -26.06 10.27
C ASP A 290 23.35 -26.36 11.63
N GLY A 291 22.60 -26.83 12.63
CA GLY A 291 23.09 -27.13 13.98
C GLY A 291 23.22 -25.91 14.90
N SER A 292 23.00 -24.68 14.40
CA SER A 292 23.10 -23.47 15.21
C SER A 292 21.82 -23.19 16.03
N ARG A 293 21.95 -22.39 17.11
CA ARG A 293 20.82 -22.01 17.99
C ARG A 293 20.22 -20.65 17.66
N MET A 294 18.90 -20.52 17.77
CA MET A 294 18.16 -19.28 17.52
C MET A 294 18.24 -18.29 18.70
N ILE A 295 19.44 -17.77 18.99
CA ILE A 295 19.73 -16.90 20.13
C ILE A 295 19.64 -15.39 19.85
N GLY A 296 18.96 -14.96 18.77
CA GLY A 296 18.66 -13.54 18.57
C GLY A 296 19.81 -12.63 18.07
N LYS A 297 20.86 -13.17 17.43
CA LYS A 297 21.96 -12.36 16.82
C LYS A 297 21.49 -11.27 15.84
N ARG A 298 20.25 -11.36 15.32
CA ARG A 298 19.62 -10.39 14.41
C ARG A 298 18.58 -9.48 15.08
N GLY A 299 18.62 -9.38 16.41
CA GLY A 299 17.70 -8.59 17.22
C GLY A 299 16.72 -9.44 18.04
N LYS A 300 16.04 -8.78 18.98
CA LYS A 300 15.26 -9.42 20.05
C LYS A 300 14.16 -10.38 19.56
N LEU A 301 13.46 -10.03 18.47
CA LEU A 301 12.40 -10.86 17.89
C LEU A 301 12.92 -12.04 17.06
N ALA A 302 14.22 -12.11 16.77
CA ALA A 302 14.84 -13.20 16.01
C ALA A 302 15.28 -14.37 16.91
N ALA A 303 15.19 -14.22 18.23
CA ALA A 303 15.38 -15.32 19.16
C ALA A 303 14.14 -16.21 19.21
N GLN A 304 14.31 -17.52 19.30
CA GLN A 304 13.20 -18.47 19.38
C GLN A 304 13.53 -19.55 20.41
N ARG A 305 12.60 -19.84 21.32
CA ARG A 305 12.79 -20.88 22.33
C ARG A 305 12.55 -22.28 21.74
N CYS A 306 13.17 -23.28 22.36
CA CYS A 306 12.77 -24.67 22.20
C CYS A 306 11.59 -24.96 23.14
N TYR A 307 10.46 -25.43 22.60
CA TYR A 307 9.26 -25.69 23.41
C TYR A 307 9.17 -27.12 23.96
N THR A 308 10.17 -27.97 23.69
CA THR A 308 10.27 -29.33 24.25
C THR A 308 11.40 -29.47 25.26
N ASP A 309 12.18 -28.43 25.49
CA ASP A 309 13.21 -28.42 26.53
C ASP A 309 12.58 -28.29 27.92
N GLU A 310 12.77 -29.28 28.79
CA GLU A 310 12.14 -29.33 30.11
C GLU A 310 12.77 -28.31 31.08
N ALA A 311 14.08 -28.09 31.01
CA ALA A 311 14.76 -27.11 31.88
C ALA A 311 14.30 -25.69 31.54
N ALA A 312 14.19 -25.35 30.26
CA ALA A 312 13.63 -24.08 29.80
C ALA A 312 12.15 -23.89 30.22
N PHE A 313 11.37 -24.97 30.26
CA PHE A 313 9.99 -24.94 30.74
C PHE A 313 9.91 -24.68 32.25
N GLN A 314 10.73 -25.33 33.06
CA GLN A 314 10.78 -25.08 34.50
C GLN A 314 11.22 -23.65 34.81
N GLU A 315 12.26 -23.14 34.14
CA GLU A 315 12.68 -21.74 34.29
C GLU A 315 11.55 -20.76 33.92
N HIS A 316 10.68 -21.11 32.96
CA HIS A 316 9.53 -20.27 32.63
C HIS A 316 8.54 -20.17 33.79
N LEU A 317 8.28 -21.29 34.48
CA LEU A 317 7.43 -21.30 35.67
C LEU A 317 8.09 -20.55 36.83
N ASP A 318 9.40 -20.70 37.02
CA ASP A 318 10.14 -20.04 38.09
C ASP A 318 10.26 -18.53 37.87
N ALA A 319 10.39 -18.08 36.62
CA ALA A 319 10.33 -16.67 36.27
C ALA A 319 8.94 -16.06 36.60
N ILE A 320 7.84 -16.80 36.40
CA ILE A 320 6.49 -16.35 36.75
C ILE A 320 6.34 -16.28 38.28
N ASP A 321 6.79 -17.32 38.99
CA ASP A 321 6.75 -17.40 40.45
C ASP A 321 7.55 -16.24 41.09
N HIS A 322 8.77 -16.02 40.60
CA HIS A 322 9.61 -14.92 41.03
C HIS A 322 8.93 -13.58 40.81
N TYR A 323 8.33 -13.34 39.64
CA TYR A 323 7.60 -12.09 39.36
C TYR A 323 6.43 -11.87 40.31
N TYR A 324 5.65 -12.91 40.64
CA TYR A 324 4.56 -12.77 41.61
C TYR A 324 5.05 -12.51 43.04
N LYS A 325 6.20 -13.08 43.42
CA LYS A 325 6.79 -12.90 44.76
C LYS A 325 7.47 -11.54 44.94
N THR A 326 8.16 -11.03 43.92
CA THR A 326 9.06 -9.87 44.06
C THR A 326 8.63 -8.66 43.23
N GLY A 327 7.87 -8.86 42.15
CA GLY A 327 7.61 -7.84 41.13
C GLY A 327 8.81 -7.58 40.19
N GLU A 328 9.94 -8.27 40.38
CA GLU A 328 11.16 -8.13 39.57
C GLU A 328 11.15 -9.07 38.34
N GLY A 329 12.05 -8.82 37.38
CA GLY A 329 12.13 -9.67 36.17
C GLY A 329 11.09 -9.36 35.09
N ARG A 330 10.34 -8.25 35.20
CA ARG A 330 9.31 -7.82 34.23
C ARG A 330 9.71 -7.94 32.75
N LYS A 331 10.98 -7.66 32.42
CA LYS A 331 11.50 -7.73 31.04
C LYS A 331 11.48 -9.14 30.45
N LYS A 332 11.50 -10.21 31.26
CA LYS A 332 11.37 -11.61 30.82
C LYS A 332 10.02 -11.91 30.15
N PHE A 333 9.03 -11.02 30.33
CA PHE A 333 7.69 -11.10 29.73
C PHE A 333 7.42 -9.98 28.71
N ALA A 334 8.48 -9.34 28.21
CA ALA A 334 8.41 -8.23 27.28
C ALA A 334 7.42 -7.12 27.74
N ASN A 335 6.39 -6.83 26.92
CA ASN A 335 5.38 -5.80 27.21
C ASN A 335 4.13 -6.34 27.93
N SER A 336 4.09 -7.64 28.23
CA SER A 336 2.93 -8.35 28.78
C SER A 336 3.28 -9.16 30.02
N PRO A 337 3.71 -8.52 31.13
CA PRO A 337 3.95 -9.23 32.38
C PRO A 337 2.65 -9.82 32.95
N PRO A 338 2.75 -10.92 33.73
CA PRO A 338 1.63 -11.46 34.49
C PRO A 338 0.93 -10.39 35.34
N ASN A 339 -0.36 -10.59 35.61
CA ASN A 339 -1.14 -9.73 36.49
C ASN A 339 -2.11 -10.53 37.38
N ASP A 340 -3.03 -9.84 38.06
CA ASP A 340 -3.95 -10.47 39.01
C ASP A 340 -4.92 -11.47 38.39
N LYS A 341 -5.14 -11.43 37.07
CA LYS A 341 -6.06 -12.32 36.35
C LYS A 341 -5.36 -13.18 35.29
N TYR A 342 -4.37 -12.64 34.61
CA TYR A 342 -3.81 -13.20 33.39
C TYR A 342 -2.30 -13.45 33.50
N ILE A 343 -1.87 -14.58 32.97
CA ILE A 343 -0.47 -14.88 32.62
C ILE A 343 -0.41 -14.92 31.09
N TYR A 344 0.55 -14.24 30.48
CA TYR A 344 0.66 -14.16 29.02
C TYR A 344 1.80 -15.03 28.51
N TRP A 345 1.56 -15.74 27.42
CA TRP A 345 2.62 -16.45 26.69
C TRP A 345 2.35 -16.47 25.20
N TRP A 346 3.38 -16.12 24.41
CA TRP A 346 3.30 -16.10 22.96
C TRP A 346 4.71 -16.22 22.32
N PRO A 347 4.91 -17.18 21.39
CA PRO A 347 6.09 -17.22 20.53
C PRO A 347 6.44 -15.89 19.84
N ASN A 348 7.73 -15.70 19.54
CA ASN A 348 8.20 -14.56 18.74
C ASN A 348 7.83 -14.72 17.26
N ASP A 349 7.64 -13.59 16.58
CA ASP A 349 7.44 -13.55 15.13
C ASP A 349 8.51 -14.31 14.34
N GLY A 350 8.08 -14.98 13.28
CA GLY A 350 9.00 -15.69 12.39
C GLY A 350 9.49 -17.03 12.92
N PHE A 351 8.86 -17.61 13.96
CA PHE A 351 9.17 -18.99 14.36
C PHE A 351 8.86 -19.96 13.21
N ARG A 352 9.86 -20.76 12.83
CA ARG A 352 9.77 -21.74 11.73
C ARG A 352 9.85 -23.18 12.21
N GLY A 353 9.91 -23.40 13.53
CA GLY A 353 10.13 -24.70 14.15
C GLY A 353 11.52 -24.81 14.79
N CYS A 354 11.79 -25.97 15.37
CA CYS A 354 13.04 -26.34 16.01
C CYS A 354 13.41 -27.75 15.55
N HIS A 355 14.66 -27.96 15.13
CA HIS A 355 15.15 -29.21 14.54
C HIS A 355 15.66 -30.21 15.59
N CYS A 356 15.39 -29.99 16.87
CA CYS A 356 15.66 -31.02 17.88
C CYS A 356 14.64 -32.16 17.74
N GLU A 357 15.05 -33.38 18.10
CA GLU A 357 14.23 -34.60 17.99
C GLU A 357 12.84 -34.42 18.61
N GLY A 358 12.74 -33.87 19.82
CA GLY A 358 11.47 -33.68 20.50
C GLY A 358 10.52 -32.70 19.79
N CYS A 359 11.04 -31.61 19.22
CA CYS A 359 10.21 -30.68 18.46
C CYS A 359 9.78 -31.27 17.12
N LEU A 360 10.68 -31.96 16.41
CA LEU A 360 10.38 -32.61 15.13
C LEU A 360 9.28 -33.66 15.27
N ALA A 361 9.28 -34.42 16.38
CA ALA A 361 8.21 -35.37 16.70
C ALA A 361 6.83 -34.72 16.89
N LEU A 362 6.77 -33.40 17.11
CA LEU A 362 5.54 -32.61 17.26
C LEU A 362 5.29 -31.66 16.08
N THR A 363 5.99 -31.86 14.96
CA THR A 363 5.72 -31.15 13.70
C THR A 363 4.94 -32.04 12.74
N ASN A 364 4.02 -31.42 11.99
CA ASN A 364 3.26 -32.08 10.93
C ASN A 364 3.63 -31.48 9.57
N PRO A 365 4.72 -31.93 8.93
CA PRO A 365 5.18 -31.34 7.67
C PRO A 365 4.19 -31.52 6.52
N ASP A 366 3.33 -32.54 6.58
CA ASP A 366 2.30 -32.84 5.56
C ASP A 366 0.99 -32.08 5.81
N GLY A 367 0.89 -31.34 6.91
CA GLY A 367 -0.28 -30.53 7.25
C GLY A 367 -0.43 -29.27 6.41
N SER A 368 -1.59 -28.61 6.54
CA SER A 368 -1.79 -27.24 6.06
C SER A 368 -0.69 -26.30 6.60
N TYR A 369 -0.47 -25.16 5.94
CA TYR A 369 0.44 -24.15 6.47
C TYR A 369 0.13 -23.81 7.93
N GLY A 370 -1.15 -23.70 8.29
CA GLY A 370 -1.62 -23.35 9.63
C GLY A 370 -1.53 -24.46 10.68
N SER A 371 -1.34 -25.72 10.30
CA SER A 371 -1.29 -26.86 11.24
C SER A 371 0.10 -27.44 11.45
N MET A 372 1.10 -27.05 10.64
CA MET A 372 2.47 -27.59 10.67
C MET A 372 3.10 -27.65 12.07
N LEU A 373 2.88 -26.61 12.90
CA LEU A 373 3.42 -26.50 14.26
C LEU A 373 2.32 -26.53 15.33
N SER A 374 1.08 -26.86 14.97
CA SER A 374 -0.03 -26.90 15.92
C SER A 374 0.20 -27.87 17.08
N PRO A 375 0.64 -29.13 16.87
CA PRO A 375 0.87 -30.05 17.98
C PRO A 375 1.91 -29.52 18.99
N LEU A 376 2.98 -28.91 18.49
CA LEU A 376 4.03 -28.30 19.32
C LEU A 376 3.51 -27.11 20.15
N ILE A 377 2.86 -26.13 19.50
CA ILE A 377 2.49 -24.86 20.15
C ILE A 377 1.26 -25.03 21.04
N TRP A 378 0.21 -25.72 20.56
CA TRP A 378 -0.97 -26.02 21.38
C TRP A 378 -0.62 -27.01 22.50
N GLY A 379 0.29 -27.95 22.27
CA GLY A 379 0.78 -28.88 23.29
C GLY A 379 1.49 -28.15 24.43
N TYR A 380 2.40 -27.23 24.09
CA TYR A 380 3.04 -26.36 25.09
C TYR A 380 2.03 -25.49 25.83
N THR A 381 1.06 -24.90 25.12
CA THR A 381 -0.04 -24.13 25.73
C THR A 381 -0.79 -24.97 26.77
N ALA A 382 -1.19 -26.19 26.41
CA ALA A 382 -1.93 -27.08 27.31
C ALA A 382 -1.10 -27.46 28.54
N LYS A 383 0.20 -27.74 28.34
CA LYS A 383 1.16 -28.04 29.43
C LYS A 383 1.31 -26.85 30.39
N LEU A 384 1.54 -25.65 29.85
CA LEU A 384 1.66 -24.42 30.64
C LEU A 384 0.36 -24.10 31.39
N ALA A 385 -0.79 -24.24 30.74
CA ALA A 385 -2.09 -24.00 31.34
C ALA A 385 -2.35 -24.91 32.54
N ARG A 386 -2.01 -26.21 32.44
CA ARG A 386 -2.10 -27.16 33.57
C ARG A 386 -1.18 -26.76 34.72
N ALA A 387 0.07 -26.41 34.44
CA ALA A 387 1.00 -25.93 35.46
C ALA A 387 0.50 -24.64 36.15
N ILE A 388 -0.16 -23.75 35.39
CA ILE A 388 -0.78 -22.55 35.95
C ILE A 388 -1.94 -22.88 36.88
N GLN A 389 -2.83 -23.81 36.51
CA GLN A 389 -3.93 -24.23 37.39
C GLN A 389 -3.44 -24.76 38.73
N GLU A 390 -2.33 -25.49 38.71
CA GLU A 390 -1.71 -26.09 39.89
C GLU A 390 -1.00 -25.04 40.77
N ARG A 391 -0.12 -24.21 40.17
CA ARG A 391 0.73 -23.28 40.93
C ARG A 391 0.06 -21.94 41.27
N TRP A 392 -0.82 -21.45 40.40
CA TRP A 392 -1.52 -20.15 40.55
C TRP A 392 -3.02 -20.28 40.25
N PRO A 393 -3.80 -20.90 41.15
CA PRO A 393 -5.22 -21.12 40.94
C PRO A 393 -5.97 -19.79 40.71
N GLY A 394 -6.93 -19.81 39.77
CA GLY A 394 -7.71 -18.64 39.37
C GLY A 394 -7.05 -17.75 38.30
N LYS A 395 -5.81 -18.03 37.88
CA LYS A 395 -5.17 -17.34 36.75
C LYS A 395 -5.52 -18.00 35.41
N THR A 396 -5.73 -17.17 34.39
CA THR A 396 -6.00 -17.60 33.01
C THR A 396 -4.76 -17.34 32.14
N LEU A 397 -4.33 -18.36 31.39
CA LEU A 397 -3.30 -18.22 30.36
C LEU A 397 -3.89 -17.51 29.13
N VAL A 398 -3.20 -16.47 28.67
CA VAL A 398 -3.54 -15.73 27.46
C VAL A 398 -2.48 -15.99 26.40
N SER A 399 -2.89 -16.46 25.22
CA SER A 399 -1.99 -16.66 24.08
C SER A 399 -2.56 -16.10 22.76
N SER A 400 -1.88 -16.35 21.65
CA SER A 400 -2.32 -15.96 20.31
C SER A 400 -1.84 -16.97 19.27
N PHE A 401 -2.74 -17.35 18.38
CA PHE A 401 -2.52 -18.43 17.41
C PHE A 401 -2.60 -17.87 15.99
N TYR A 402 -1.52 -18.07 15.23
CA TYR A 402 -1.31 -17.47 13.91
C TYR A 402 -0.20 -18.20 13.17
N SER A 403 0.00 -17.86 11.90
CA SER A 403 1.08 -18.43 11.09
C SER A 403 1.02 -19.96 11.00
N ARG A 404 2.09 -20.68 11.38
CA ARG A 404 2.17 -22.14 11.22
C ARG A 404 1.44 -22.98 12.27
N TRP A 405 0.73 -22.32 13.18
CA TRP A 405 -0.10 -22.92 14.23
C TRP A 405 -1.43 -22.15 14.35
N ALA A 406 -1.87 -21.55 13.25
CA ALA A 406 -3.14 -20.84 13.18
C ALA A 406 -4.32 -21.78 13.36
N ASP A 407 -4.22 -23.01 12.84
CA ASP A 407 -5.29 -24.00 12.91
C ASP A 407 -5.49 -24.43 14.38
N GLY A 408 -6.71 -24.86 14.71
CA GLY A 408 -7.08 -25.26 16.07
C GLY A 408 -6.20 -26.38 16.66
N PRO A 409 -6.38 -26.71 17.95
CA PRO A 409 -5.55 -27.67 18.68
C PRO A 409 -5.66 -29.12 18.21
N GLY A 410 -6.53 -29.43 17.23
CA GLY A 410 -6.86 -30.81 16.85
C GLY A 410 -7.35 -31.60 18.05
N ASP A 411 -6.75 -32.76 18.31
CA ASP A 411 -7.09 -33.64 19.44
C ASP A 411 -6.57 -33.15 20.80
N ILE A 412 -5.80 -32.05 20.85
CA ILE A 412 -5.23 -31.54 22.10
C ILE A 412 -6.33 -30.90 22.95
N LYS A 413 -6.62 -31.53 24.10
CA LYS A 413 -7.56 -30.99 25.08
C LYS A 413 -6.92 -29.84 25.88
N LEU A 414 -7.47 -28.64 25.70
CA LEU A 414 -7.08 -27.46 26.46
C LEU A 414 -7.77 -27.41 27.84
N PRO A 415 -7.05 -27.03 28.90
CA PRO A 415 -7.68 -26.74 30.19
C PRO A 415 -8.56 -25.48 30.10
N ASN A 416 -9.60 -25.40 30.95
CA ASN A 416 -10.58 -24.29 30.97
C ASN A 416 -9.99 -22.91 31.35
N ASN A 417 -8.72 -22.84 31.77
CA ASN A 417 -8.04 -21.59 32.10
C ASN A 417 -7.20 -21.05 30.92
N VAL A 418 -7.57 -21.36 29.68
CA VAL A 418 -6.94 -20.79 28.48
C VAL A 418 -7.91 -19.83 27.80
N THR A 419 -7.42 -18.65 27.45
CA THR A 419 -8.08 -17.72 26.52
C THR A 419 -7.05 -17.20 25.53
N PHE A 420 -7.48 -16.62 24.42
CA PHE A 420 -6.56 -16.17 23.40
C PHE A 420 -7.16 -15.08 22.52
N MET A 421 -6.27 -14.41 21.81
CA MET A 421 -6.61 -13.52 20.73
C MET A 421 -6.47 -14.25 19.40
N ILE A 422 -7.45 -14.10 18.51
CA ILE A 422 -7.44 -14.75 17.20
C ILE A 422 -6.82 -13.79 16.17
N VAL A 423 -5.84 -14.26 15.38
CA VAL A 423 -5.06 -13.43 14.45
C VAL A 423 -5.29 -13.91 13.02
N GLU A 424 -6.34 -13.42 12.34
CA GLU A 424 -6.76 -14.14 11.12
C GLU A 424 -7.53 -13.37 10.05
N THR A 425 -7.76 -12.06 10.18
CA THR A 425 -8.68 -11.38 9.26
C THR A 425 -7.96 -10.52 8.23
N ARG A 426 -8.34 -10.73 6.96
CA ARG A 426 -8.03 -9.89 5.80
C ARG A 426 -9.34 -9.34 5.25
N GLU A 427 -9.87 -8.34 5.93
CA GLU A 427 -11.25 -7.91 5.74
C GLU A 427 -11.56 -7.42 4.31
N ALA A 428 -10.54 -7.01 3.55
CA ALA A 428 -10.64 -6.64 2.13
C ALA A 428 -11.23 -7.74 1.24
N TYR A 429 -11.06 -9.00 1.65
CA TYR A 429 -11.48 -10.18 0.88
C TYR A 429 -12.76 -10.83 1.42
N LEU A 430 -13.39 -10.26 2.47
CA LEU A 430 -14.69 -10.76 2.99
C LEU A 430 -15.83 -10.70 1.97
N LYS A 431 -15.63 -9.98 0.85
CA LYS A 431 -16.51 -9.99 -0.32
C LYS A 431 -16.52 -11.34 -1.04
N GLU A 432 -15.45 -12.12 -0.97
CA GLU A 432 -15.37 -13.44 -1.60
C GLU A 432 -16.08 -14.47 -0.73
N GLN A 433 -17.08 -15.16 -1.30
CA GLN A 433 -17.90 -16.10 -0.54
C GLN A 433 -17.05 -17.25 0.05
N VAL A 434 -16.09 -17.78 -0.74
CA VAL A 434 -15.14 -18.81 -0.27
C VAL A 434 -14.31 -18.35 0.93
N TYR A 435 -13.89 -17.07 0.94
CA TYR A 435 -13.14 -16.50 2.06
C TYR A 435 -14.04 -16.27 3.27
N TRP A 436 -15.24 -15.74 3.05
CA TRP A 436 -16.25 -15.51 4.10
C TRP A 436 -16.59 -16.80 4.83
N ASP A 437 -16.92 -17.87 4.10
CA ASP A 437 -17.32 -19.15 4.68
C ASP A 437 -16.20 -19.75 5.53
N ARG A 438 -14.96 -19.76 5.01
CA ARG A 438 -13.82 -20.23 5.76
C ARG A 438 -13.52 -19.38 7.00
N VAL A 439 -13.41 -18.06 6.85
CA VAL A 439 -13.11 -17.16 7.98
C VAL A 439 -14.16 -17.30 9.08
N THR A 440 -15.44 -17.33 8.73
CA THR A 440 -16.51 -17.45 9.73
C THR A 440 -16.55 -18.83 10.38
N HIS A 441 -16.22 -19.90 9.64
CA HIS A 441 -16.02 -21.24 10.18
C HIS A 441 -14.87 -21.26 11.20
N ASP A 442 -13.66 -20.86 10.78
CA ASP A 442 -12.44 -20.90 11.60
C ASP A 442 -12.59 -20.07 12.88
N LEU A 443 -13.12 -18.85 12.74
CA LEU A 443 -13.40 -17.96 13.87
C LEU A 443 -14.48 -18.56 14.78
N GLY A 444 -15.51 -19.18 14.22
CA GLY A 444 -16.56 -19.85 14.98
C GLY A 444 -16.01 -20.98 15.85
N GLU A 445 -15.17 -21.85 15.30
CA GLU A 445 -14.53 -22.94 16.04
C GLU A 445 -13.62 -22.41 17.16
N LYS A 446 -12.80 -21.40 16.86
CA LYS A 446 -11.90 -20.77 17.84
C LYS A 446 -12.65 -20.05 18.95
N MET A 447 -13.74 -19.36 18.64
CA MET A 447 -14.60 -18.72 19.65
C MET A 447 -15.30 -19.76 20.52
N ALA A 448 -15.74 -20.88 19.95
CA ALA A 448 -16.29 -22.01 20.71
C ALA A 448 -15.25 -22.62 21.66
N LEU A 449 -14.01 -22.79 21.18
CA LEU A 449 -12.89 -23.28 21.98
C LEU A 449 -12.55 -22.34 23.15
N ALA A 450 -12.64 -21.03 22.95
CA ALA A 450 -12.40 -20.05 24.01
C ALA A 450 -13.52 -20.01 25.07
N GLY A 451 -14.73 -20.48 24.74
CA GLY A 451 -15.89 -20.50 25.64
C GLY A 451 -16.41 -19.12 26.07
N ALA A 452 -15.88 -18.04 25.51
CA ALA A 452 -16.23 -16.65 25.81
C ALA A 452 -15.85 -15.73 24.64
N PRO A 453 -16.44 -14.52 24.54
CA PRO A 453 -16.05 -13.55 23.52
C PRO A 453 -14.58 -13.15 23.62
N VAL A 454 -13.84 -13.37 22.54
CA VAL A 454 -12.40 -13.08 22.45
C VAL A 454 -12.10 -11.95 21.46
N PRO A 455 -11.01 -11.20 21.67
CA PRO A 455 -10.63 -10.13 20.75
C PRO A 455 -9.97 -10.72 19.49
N LEU A 456 -10.11 -9.99 18.40
CA LEU A 456 -9.45 -10.27 17.13
C LEU A 456 -8.23 -9.36 16.93
N TRP A 457 -7.23 -9.86 16.22
CA TRP A 457 -6.15 -9.07 15.64
C TRP A 457 -6.34 -9.02 14.12
N SER A 458 -6.80 -7.87 13.65
CA SER A 458 -7.12 -7.58 12.26
C SER A 458 -5.92 -7.00 11.52
N HIS A 459 -5.68 -7.46 10.29
CA HIS A 459 -4.61 -6.92 9.42
C HIS A 459 -5.14 -6.00 8.30
N TYR A 460 -6.42 -5.64 8.34
CA TYR A 460 -6.97 -4.58 7.50
C TYR A 460 -6.63 -3.20 8.10
N PRO A 461 -6.58 -2.09 7.35
CA PRO A 461 -6.78 -1.91 5.91
C PRO A 461 -5.49 -2.02 5.11
N HIS A 462 -4.45 -2.77 5.53
CA HIS A 462 -3.11 -2.61 4.91
C HIS A 462 -2.55 -3.86 4.22
N ARG A 463 -3.00 -5.07 4.57
CA ARG A 463 -2.31 -6.30 4.12
C ARG A 463 -2.20 -6.44 2.60
N PRO A 464 -3.26 -6.19 1.79
CA PRO A 464 -3.13 -6.23 0.33
C PRO A 464 -2.05 -5.27 -0.19
N ARG A 465 -2.01 -4.02 0.30
CA ARG A 465 -1.03 -3.02 -0.14
C ARG A 465 0.40 -3.31 0.28
N ILE A 466 0.61 -3.75 1.51
CA ILE A 466 1.97 -3.97 2.03
C ILE A 466 2.58 -5.21 1.43
N SER A 467 1.81 -6.30 1.40
CA SER A 467 2.35 -7.54 0.91
C SER A 467 2.51 -7.52 -0.63
N ASN A 468 1.60 -6.87 -1.38
CA ASN A 468 1.78 -6.71 -2.83
C ASN A 468 2.56 -5.46 -3.27
N ARG A 469 2.89 -4.54 -2.35
CA ARG A 469 3.45 -3.21 -2.67
C ARG A 469 2.62 -2.39 -3.67
N MET A 470 1.31 -2.46 -3.55
CA MET A 470 0.37 -1.74 -4.42
C MET A 470 -0.32 -0.58 -3.73
N ASN A 471 -0.86 0.34 -4.53
CA ASN A 471 -1.59 1.53 -4.07
C ASN A 471 -3.07 1.50 -4.46
N ALA A 472 -3.59 0.37 -4.96
CA ALA A 472 -5.01 0.25 -5.31
C ALA A 472 -5.92 0.59 -4.10
N PRO A 473 -6.94 1.46 -4.29
CA PRO A 473 -7.97 1.65 -3.28
C PRO A 473 -8.79 0.37 -3.14
N TYR A 474 -9.33 0.14 -1.95
CA TYR A 474 -10.33 -0.90 -1.72
C TYR A 474 -11.25 -0.45 -0.59
N LEU A 475 -12.55 -0.60 -0.81
CA LEU A 475 -13.57 -0.22 0.14
C LEU A 475 -14.63 -1.33 0.13
N VAL A 476 -14.87 -1.93 1.29
CA VAL A 476 -15.79 -3.07 1.50
C VAL A 476 -16.83 -2.77 2.58
N PRO A 477 -17.63 -1.70 2.44
CA PRO A 477 -18.48 -1.23 3.52
C PRO A 477 -19.58 -2.22 3.86
N HIS A 478 -20.14 -2.92 2.88
CA HIS A 478 -21.23 -3.88 3.09
C HIS A 478 -20.73 -5.18 3.73
N ALA A 479 -19.60 -5.71 3.27
CA ALA A 479 -18.97 -6.89 3.82
C ALA A 479 -18.43 -6.63 5.23
N LEU A 480 -17.85 -5.44 5.49
CA LEU A 480 -17.46 -5.04 6.85
C LEU A 480 -18.66 -4.91 7.78
N LYS A 481 -19.79 -4.35 7.31
CA LYS A 481 -21.03 -4.30 8.08
C LYS A 481 -21.53 -5.70 8.41
N LYS A 482 -21.67 -6.57 7.39
CA LYS A 482 -22.07 -7.98 7.54
C LYS A 482 -21.17 -8.69 8.55
N TYR A 483 -19.86 -8.46 8.47
CA TYR A 483 -18.87 -9.04 9.37
C TYR A 483 -19.02 -8.55 10.80
N ALA A 484 -19.15 -7.24 11.02
CA ALA A 484 -19.40 -6.66 12.34
C ALA A 484 -20.72 -7.15 12.95
N GLN A 485 -21.76 -7.34 12.14
CA GLN A 485 -23.03 -7.93 12.60
C GLN A 485 -22.87 -9.40 12.98
N TRP A 486 -22.11 -10.19 12.20
CA TRP A 486 -21.80 -11.58 12.52
C TRP A 486 -21.00 -11.71 13.83
N LEU A 487 -20.01 -10.83 14.04
CA LEU A 487 -19.17 -10.80 15.24
C LEU A 487 -19.92 -10.42 16.51
N ARG A 488 -21.04 -9.70 16.41
CA ARG A 488 -21.81 -9.22 17.56
C ARG A 488 -22.20 -10.39 18.47
N GLY A 489 -21.82 -10.30 19.74
CA GLY A 489 -22.03 -11.35 20.74
C GLY A 489 -21.07 -12.56 20.66
N ARG A 490 -20.23 -12.64 19.63
CA ARG A 490 -19.22 -13.71 19.45
C ARG A 490 -17.79 -13.25 19.76
N SER A 491 -17.49 -11.98 19.48
CA SER A 491 -16.19 -11.36 19.76
C SER A 491 -16.32 -10.24 20.79
N SER A 492 -15.28 -10.05 21.62
CA SER A 492 -15.17 -8.88 22.49
C SER A 492 -14.64 -7.63 21.76
N GLY A 493 -14.34 -7.75 20.47
CA GLY A 493 -13.91 -6.66 19.60
C GLY A 493 -12.62 -6.96 18.87
N ALA A 494 -11.95 -5.93 18.37
CA ALA A 494 -10.81 -6.13 17.51
C ALA A 494 -9.75 -5.03 17.65
N TYR A 495 -8.49 -5.47 17.56
CA TYR A 495 -7.33 -4.63 17.33
C TYR A 495 -7.07 -4.55 15.83
N LEU A 496 -7.20 -3.36 15.27
CA LEU A 496 -6.78 -3.05 13.92
C LEU A 496 -5.25 -2.84 13.93
N ASN A 497 -4.52 -3.84 13.46
CA ASN A 497 -3.10 -3.73 13.28
C ASN A 497 -2.83 -2.70 12.18
N GLY A 498 -1.91 -1.79 12.45
CA GLY A 498 -1.45 -0.85 11.44
C GLY A 498 0.00 -1.17 11.13
N HIS A 499 0.33 -1.10 9.85
CA HIS A 499 1.69 -0.86 9.38
C HIS A 499 1.70 0.48 8.65
N GLN A 500 2.87 1.04 8.32
CA GLN A 500 2.98 2.27 7.54
C GLN A 500 2.30 2.05 6.18
N THR A 501 1.08 2.53 6.01
CA THR A 501 0.40 2.54 4.71
C THR A 501 0.81 3.79 3.92
N SER A 502 0.62 3.74 2.60
CA SER A 502 1.08 4.76 1.67
C SER A 502 0.21 6.02 1.63
N SER A 503 -1.06 5.99 2.06
CA SER A 503 -1.91 7.20 2.08
C SER A 503 -3.18 7.11 2.93
N PHE A 504 -3.50 8.20 3.65
CA PHE A 504 -4.78 8.38 4.34
C PHE A 504 -5.94 8.62 3.36
N ALA A 505 -5.67 9.13 2.16
CA ALA A 505 -6.70 9.34 1.13
C ALA A 505 -7.36 8.04 0.68
N LEU A 506 -6.64 6.93 0.83
CA LEU A 506 -7.13 5.61 0.47
C LEU A 506 -7.79 4.88 1.66
N ASP A 507 -7.29 5.08 2.89
CA ASP A 507 -7.69 4.29 4.07
C ASP A 507 -8.55 5.05 5.10
N GLY A 508 -8.66 6.37 4.97
CA GLY A 508 -9.28 7.24 5.97
C GLY A 508 -10.76 6.90 6.20
N VAL A 509 -11.53 6.83 5.11
CA VAL A 509 -12.96 6.54 5.16
C VAL A 509 -13.24 5.16 5.75
N VAL A 510 -12.40 4.16 5.44
CA VAL A 510 -12.62 2.81 5.95
C VAL A 510 -12.18 2.67 7.40
N THR A 511 -11.16 3.42 7.83
CA THR A 511 -10.77 3.50 9.25
C THR A 511 -11.88 4.13 10.07
N TYR A 512 -12.51 5.20 9.56
CA TYR A 512 -13.68 5.80 10.18
C TYR A 512 -14.84 4.80 10.27
N LEU A 513 -15.18 4.17 9.14
CA LEU A 513 -16.25 3.16 9.06
C LEU A 513 -16.03 2.01 10.05
N TYR A 514 -14.82 1.46 10.12
CA TYR A 514 -14.49 0.37 11.02
C TYR A 514 -14.81 0.73 12.48
N HIS A 515 -14.35 1.90 12.96
CA HIS A 515 -14.60 2.30 14.34
C HIS A 515 -16.09 2.60 14.60
N LYS A 516 -16.82 3.11 13.60
CA LYS A 516 -18.28 3.29 13.70
C LYS A 516 -19.00 1.94 13.76
N LEU A 517 -18.61 0.95 12.97
CA LEU A 517 -19.15 -0.41 13.03
C LEU A 517 -18.81 -1.13 14.34
N MET A 518 -17.62 -0.89 14.90
CA MET A 518 -17.25 -1.44 16.20
C MET A 518 -18.02 -0.79 17.36
N TRP A 519 -18.54 0.43 17.17
CA TRP A 519 -19.47 1.04 18.09
C TRP A 519 -20.89 0.50 17.90
N ASN A 520 -21.41 0.56 16.66
CA ASN A 520 -22.74 0.08 16.32
C ASN A 520 -22.78 -0.54 14.90
N PRO A 521 -22.86 -1.88 14.81
CA PRO A 521 -22.94 -2.59 13.52
C PRO A 521 -24.21 -2.33 12.69
N ASP A 522 -25.22 -1.64 13.22
CA ASP A 522 -26.48 -1.37 12.49
C ASP A 522 -26.46 -0.02 11.75
N ILE A 523 -25.33 0.70 11.76
CA ILE A 523 -25.16 1.91 10.96
C ILE A 523 -25.50 1.65 9.48
N ASP A 524 -26.17 2.62 8.86
CA ASP A 524 -26.40 2.62 7.42
C ASP A 524 -25.12 3.12 6.73
N VAL A 525 -24.35 2.20 6.17
CA VAL A 525 -23.02 2.48 5.62
C VAL A 525 -23.08 3.34 4.36
N ASP A 526 -24.16 3.22 3.58
CA ASP A 526 -24.38 4.04 2.39
C ASP A 526 -24.75 5.46 2.81
N ALA A 527 -25.66 5.62 3.79
CA ALA A 527 -26.00 6.93 4.32
C ALA A 527 -24.80 7.61 5.00
N MET A 528 -23.96 6.85 5.72
CA MET A 528 -22.72 7.35 6.31
C MET A 528 -21.76 7.86 5.23
N LEU A 529 -21.58 7.11 4.14
CA LEU A 529 -20.71 7.52 3.05
C LEU A 529 -21.27 8.72 2.26
N ALA A 530 -22.58 8.75 2.02
CA ALA A 530 -23.24 9.88 1.37
C ALA A 530 -23.12 11.17 2.20
N GLU A 531 -23.34 11.07 3.51
CA GLU A 531 -23.13 12.20 4.43
C GLU A 531 -21.66 12.61 4.51
N TYR A 532 -20.73 11.65 4.56
CA TYR A 532 -19.30 11.93 4.49
C TYR A 532 -18.97 12.74 3.23
N CYS A 533 -19.42 12.30 2.05
CA CYS A 533 -19.17 13.01 0.80
C CYS A 533 -19.74 14.44 0.83
N ARG A 534 -21.00 14.59 1.27
CA ARG A 534 -21.67 15.89 1.36
C ARG A 534 -20.99 16.85 2.32
N VAL A 535 -20.65 16.38 3.53
CA VAL A 535 -20.10 17.20 4.61
C VAL A 535 -18.61 17.51 4.39
N MET A 536 -17.84 16.55 3.89
CA MET A 536 -16.42 16.76 3.65
C MET A 536 -16.15 17.56 2.39
N PHE A 537 -16.89 17.36 1.31
CA PHE A 537 -16.54 17.91 -0.01
C PHE A 537 -17.50 18.96 -0.54
N GLY A 538 -18.62 19.21 0.14
CA GLY A 538 -19.52 20.34 -0.14
C GLY A 538 -19.96 20.37 -1.61
N PRO A 539 -19.61 21.41 -2.39
CA PRO A 539 -20.01 21.50 -3.81
C PRO A 539 -19.52 20.35 -4.68
N ALA A 540 -18.40 19.72 -4.32
CA ALA A 540 -17.81 18.59 -5.02
C ALA A 540 -18.34 17.22 -4.56
N ALA A 541 -19.33 17.20 -3.66
CA ALA A 541 -19.90 15.96 -3.14
C ALA A 541 -20.41 14.99 -4.21
N PRO A 542 -21.09 15.41 -5.31
CA PRO A 542 -21.57 14.48 -6.33
C PRO A 542 -20.43 13.70 -7.01
N GLU A 543 -19.35 14.38 -7.38
CA GLU A 543 -18.17 13.81 -8.02
C GLU A 543 -17.43 12.86 -7.07
N VAL A 544 -17.26 13.27 -5.81
CA VAL A 544 -16.58 12.45 -4.80
C VAL A 544 -17.45 11.25 -4.38
N ALA A 545 -18.77 11.39 -4.32
CA ALA A 545 -19.68 10.27 -4.11
C ALA A 545 -19.58 9.25 -5.26
N THR A 546 -19.53 9.72 -6.51
CA THR A 546 -19.33 8.87 -7.69
C THR A 546 -17.97 8.16 -7.63
N TYR A 547 -16.92 8.85 -7.18
CA TYR A 547 -15.59 8.29 -6.98
C TYR A 547 -15.61 7.12 -5.97
N TYR A 548 -16.18 7.32 -4.77
CA TYR A 548 -16.24 6.24 -3.77
C TYR A 548 -17.18 5.11 -4.18
N HIS A 549 -18.32 5.42 -4.81
CA HIS A 549 -19.23 4.41 -5.33
C HIS A 549 -18.54 3.53 -6.38
N THR A 550 -17.79 4.14 -7.30
CA THR A 550 -16.98 3.40 -8.28
C THR A 550 -15.95 2.50 -7.59
N ILE A 551 -15.26 2.98 -6.54
CA ILE A 551 -14.30 2.15 -5.80
C ILE A 551 -14.98 0.94 -5.15
N ILE A 552 -16.15 1.12 -4.55
CA ILE A 552 -16.94 0.06 -3.92
C ILE A 552 -17.44 -0.93 -4.97
N GLU A 553 -18.04 -0.46 -6.06
CA GLU A 553 -18.53 -1.29 -7.16
C GLU A 553 -17.40 -2.15 -7.76
N ARG A 554 -16.23 -1.53 -7.99
CA ARG A 554 -15.09 -2.18 -8.63
C ARG A 554 -14.34 -3.14 -7.71
N TRP A 555 -14.44 -2.95 -6.40
CA TRP A 555 -13.83 -3.83 -5.42
C TRP A 555 -14.82 -4.82 -4.82
N GLU A 556 -15.77 -4.34 -4.02
CA GLU A 556 -16.77 -5.15 -3.32
C GLU A 556 -17.83 -5.72 -4.26
N GLY A 557 -18.26 -4.95 -5.25
CA GLY A 557 -19.25 -5.38 -6.24
C GLY A 557 -18.74 -6.41 -7.26
N ARG A 558 -17.43 -6.71 -7.26
CA ARG A 558 -16.81 -7.71 -8.13
C ARG A 558 -16.21 -8.85 -7.32
N THR A 559 -16.71 -10.06 -7.53
CA THR A 559 -16.12 -11.29 -7.00
C THR A 559 -15.13 -11.88 -7.98
N TRP A 560 -14.16 -12.62 -7.45
CA TRP A 560 -13.20 -13.40 -8.24
C TRP A 560 -13.48 -14.88 -8.01
N ASP A 561 -14.49 -15.40 -8.72
CA ASP A 561 -15.04 -16.74 -8.48
C ASP A 561 -14.05 -17.87 -8.78
N ASP A 562 -12.95 -17.57 -9.48
CA ASP A 562 -11.88 -18.51 -9.79
C ASP A 562 -10.75 -18.55 -8.75
N LEU A 563 -10.83 -17.75 -7.68
CA LEU A 563 -9.87 -17.81 -6.59
C LEU A 563 -10.11 -19.00 -5.68
N THR A 564 -9.03 -19.70 -5.37
CA THR A 564 -9.00 -20.74 -4.36
C THR A 564 -8.79 -20.15 -2.97
N ASP A 565 -9.20 -20.89 -1.93
CA ASP A 565 -8.89 -20.53 -0.56
C ASP A 565 -7.36 -20.48 -0.32
N GLU A 566 -6.56 -21.28 -1.02
CA GLU A 566 -5.10 -21.23 -0.91
C GLU A 566 -4.51 -19.88 -1.38
N GLU A 567 -4.97 -19.35 -2.51
CA GLU A 567 -4.56 -18.04 -3.02
C GLU A 567 -4.93 -16.91 -2.05
N LEU A 568 -6.05 -17.05 -1.35
CA LEU A 568 -6.53 -16.11 -0.33
C LEU A 568 -5.83 -16.30 1.03
N ARG A 569 -5.36 -17.52 1.33
CA ARG A 569 -4.62 -17.89 2.57
C ARG A 569 -3.18 -17.40 2.56
N ASN A 570 -2.47 -17.52 1.42
CA ASN A 570 -1.01 -17.39 1.29
C ASN A 570 -0.44 -16.30 2.23
N PRO A 571 0.59 -16.59 3.07
CA PRO A 571 1.19 -15.65 4.01
C PRO A 571 1.48 -14.26 3.43
N HIS A 572 1.79 -14.21 2.13
CA HIS A 572 2.10 -13.01 1.36
C HIS A 572 0.86 -12.34 0.74
N GLY A 573 -0.32 -12.96 0.67
CA GLY A 573 -1.53 -12.32 0.14
C GLY A 573 -1.37 -11.73 -1.26
N GLU A 574 -0.43 -12.27 -2.04
CA GLU A 574 -0.04 -11.68 -3.30
C GLU A 574 -0.94 -12.21 -4.43
N LEU A 575 -2.15 -11.65 -4.56
CA LEU A 575 -2.88 -11.81 -5.82
C LEU A 575 -2.08 -11.12 -6.93
N LYS A 576 -2.15 -11.66 -8.14
CA LYS A 576 -1.49 -11.06 -9.31
C LYS A 576 -1.96 -9.61 -9.47
N TRP A 577 -1.03 -8.71 -9.77
CA TRP A 577 -1.34 -7.28 -10.01
C TRP A 577 -2.42 -7.06 -11.07
N SER A 578 -2.58 -7.98 -12.02
CA SER A 578 -3.67 -7.99 -13.00
C SER A 578 -5.06 -7.99 -12.35
N ARG A 579 -5.27 -8.70 -11.23
CA ARG A 579 -6.56 -8.68 -10.50
C ARG A 579 -6.97 -7.29 -10.06
N TYR A 580 -5.98 -6.47 -9.70
CA TYR A 580 -6.21 -5.13 -9.19
C TYR A 580 -6.29 -4.11 -10.32
N TYR A 581 -5.35 -4.14 -11.25
CA TYR A 581 -5.19 -3.08 -12.25
C TYR A 581 -5.73 -3.43 -13.65
N ARG A 582 -6.12 -4.68 -13.91
CA ARG A 582 -6.80 -5.07 -15.15
C ARG A 582 -8.24 -5.48 -14.87
N ASP A 583 -8.48 -6.27 -13.82
CA ASP A 583 -9.83 -6.75 -13.52
C ASP A 583 -10.61 -5.71 -12.70
N ALA A 584 -10.14 -5.34 -11.51
CA ALA A 584 -10.84 -4.41 -10.64
C ALA A 584 -10.78 -2.97 -11.16
N TYR A 585 -9.61 -2.45 -11.53
CA TYR A 585 -9.45 -1.06 -11.95
C TYR A 585 -8.75 -0.95 -13.30
N PRO A 586 -9.34 -1.36 -14.43
CA PRO A 586 -8.74 -1.17 -15.75
C PRO A 586 -8.49 0.31 -16.06
N ARG A 587 -7.72 0.59 -17.11
CA ARG A 587 -7.24 1.93 -17.46
C ARG A 587 -8.35 2.97 -17.51
N GLU A 588 -9.44 2.65 -18.20
CA GLU A 588 -10.61 3.52 -18.36
C GLU A 588 -11.25 3.88 -17.02
N VAL A 589 -11.32 2.94 -16.07
CA VAL A 589 -11.82 3.20 -14.72
C VAL A 589 -10.88 4.15 -13.98
N ARG A 590 -9.56 3.92 -14.05
CA ARG A 590 -8.59 4.82 -13.39
C ARG A 590 -8.62 6.22 -13.97
N MET A 591 -8.74 6.35 -15.28
CA MET A 591 -8.87 7.65 -15.95
C MET A 591 -10.17 8.36 -15.57
N SER A 592 -11.27 7.60 -15.42
CA SER A 592 -12.54 8.13 -14.90
C SER A 592 -12.40 8.64 -13.46
N LEU A 593 -11.77 7.87 -12.57
CA LEU A 593 -11.49 8.29 -11.19
C LEU A 593 -10.64 9.57 -11.14
N LYS A 594 -9.59 9.65 -11.97
CA LYS A 594 -8.74 10.85 -12.11
C LYS A 594 -9.55 12.07 -12.57
N ALA A 595 -10.41 11.89 -13.58
CA ALA A 595 -11.26 12.94 -14.12
C ALA A 595 -12.31 13.44 -13.11
N LEU A 596 -12.92 12.53 -12.34
CA LEU A 596 -13.85 12.87 -11.26
C LEU A 596 -13.21 13.78 -10.22
N LEU A 597 -11.99 13.46 -9.77
CA LEU A 597 -11.29 14.29 -8.78
C LEU A 597 -10.81 15.63 -9.36
N ALA A 598 -10.41 15.67 -10.63
CA ALA A 598 -10.09 16.93 -11.29
C ALA A 598 -11.33 17.84 -11.39
N LYS A 599 -12.50 17.27 -11.71
CA LYS A 599 -13.78 18.00 -11.76
C LYS A 599 -14.21 18.48 -10.36
N ALA A 600 -14.08 17.62 -9.35
CA ALA A 600 -14.31 17.96 -7.95
C ALA A 600 -13.45 19.16 -7.51
N GLU A 601 -12.16 19.16 -7.87
CA GLU A 601 -11.29 20.29 -7.58
C GLU A 601 -11.75 21.58 -8.30
N GLN A 602 -12.17 21.50 -9.56
CA GLN A 602 -12.66 22.66 -10.33
C GLN A 602 -13.93 23.29 -9.76
N GLN A 603 -14.80 22.49 -9.14
CA GLN A 603 -16.06 22.97 -8.53
C GLN A 603 -15.88 23.60 -7.15
N THR A 604 -14.68 23.54 -6.58
CA THR A 604 -14.37 24.13 -5.28
C THR A 604 -13.60 25.43 -5.44
N THR A 605 -14.04 26.46 -4.72
CA THR A 605 -13.41 27.78 -4.70
C THR A 605 -12.04 27.72 -4.01
N ASP A 606 -11.03 28.39 -4.55
CA ASP A 606 -9.72 28.51 -3.91
C ASP A 606 -9.83 29.09 -2.50
N ASN A 607 -8.86 28.75 -1.64
CA ASN A 607 -8.79 29.15 -0.22
C ASN A 607 -9.97 28.68 0.65
N THR A 608 -10.76 27.70 0.20
CA THR A 608 -11.78 27.02 1.03
C THR A 608 -11.27 25.69 1.57
N VAL A 609 -11.86 25.22 2.68
CA VAL A 609 -11.59 23.87 3.22
C VAL A 609 -11.93 22.77 2.22
N TYR A 610 -12.94 22.97 1.38
CA TYR A 610 -13.34 22.01 0.34
C TYR A 610 -12.27 21.87 -0.73
N LYS A 611 -11.63 22.98 -1.15
CA LYS A 611 -10.48 22.94 -2.08
C LYS A 611 -9.30 22.17 -1.51
N ALA A 612 -8.99 22.41 -0.23
CA ALA A 612 -7.90 21.70 0.43
C ALA A 612 -8.18 20.18 0.51
N ARG A 613 -9.42 19.78 0.83
CA ARG A 613 -9.84 18.38 0.88
C ARG A 613 -9.84 17.71 -0.50
N THR A 614 -10.32 18.37 -1.55
CA THR A 614 -10.30 17.81 -2.91
C THR A 614 -8.87 17.65 -3.44
N ARG A 615 -8.00 18.64 -3.21
CA ARG A 615 -6.56 18.54 -3.53
C ARG A 615 -5.88 17.40 -2.79
N TRP A 616 -6.12 17.28 -1.48
CA TRP A 616 -5.58 16.19 -0.67
C TRP A 616 -5.99 14.82 -1.22
N LEU A 617 -7.28 14.63 -1.53
CA LEU A 617 -7.77 13.37 -2.10
C LEU A 617 -7.14 13.08 -3.47
N ALA A 618 -7.05 14.09 -4.35
CA ALA A 618 -6.44 13.96 -5.66
C ALA A 618 -4.93 13.63 -5.61
N GLN A 619 -4.21 14.20 -4.65
CA GLN A 619 -2.78 13.92 -4.44
C GLN A 619 -2.56 12.53 -3.84
N GLY A 620 -3.35 12.13 -2.85
CA GLY A 620 -3.19 10.84 -2.18
C GLY A 620 -3.44 9.62 -3.09
N ILE A 621 -4.15 9.79 -4.20
CA ILE A 621 -4.37 8.72 -5.19
C ILE A 621 -3.30 8.66 -6.29
N GLN A 622 -2.37 9.63 -6.38
CA GLN A 622 -1.37 9.63 -7.46
C GLN A 622 -0.53 8.34 -7.51
N PRO A 623 -0.07 7.76 -6.39
CA PRO A 623 0.68 6.50 -6.43
C PRO A 623 -0.11 5.35 -7.05
N PHE A 624 -1.44 5.34 -6.90
CA PHE A 624 -2.31 4.36 -7.56
C PHE A 624 -2.36 4.56 -9.07
N LEU A 625 -2.57 5.81 -9.51
CA LEU A 625 -2.64 6.16 -10.92
C LEU A 625 -1.32 5.87 -11.63
N ILE A 626 -0.20 6.26 -11.03
CA ILE A 626 1.14 6.01 -11.55
C ILE A 626 1.40 4.50 -11.67
N GLN A 627 1.09 3.70 -10.64
CA GLN A 627 1.24 2.26 -10.73
C GLN A 627 0.40 1.64 -11.85
N GLY A 628 -0.83 2.13 -12.05
CA GLY A 628 -1.70 1.72 -13.14
C GLY A 628 -1.16 2.09 -14.53
N GLU A 629 -0.73 3.34 -14.72
CA GLU A 629 -0.12 3.82 -15.97
C GLU A 629 1.13 2.99 -16.32
N LEU A 630 1.96 2.67 -15.32
CA LEU A 630 3.15 1.85 -15.51
C LEU A 630 2.85 0.38 -15.83
N LEU A 631 1.67 -0.15 -15.45
CA LEU A 631 1.21 -1.48 -15.84
C LEU A 631 0.58 -1.49 -17.23
N ASP A 632 -0.12 -0.43 -17.60
CA ASP A 632 -0.75 -0.27 -18.91
C ASP A 632 0.29 -0.08 -20.01
N GLY A 633 1.24 0.81 -19.76
CA GLY A 633 2.26 1.19 -20.74
C GLY A 633 3.27 0.08 -21.04
N GLY A 634 3.25 -1.01 -20.27
CA GLY A 634 4.24 -2.08 -20.39
C GLY A 634 5.67 -1.55 -20.33
N ASN A 635 5.89 -0.44 -19.60
CA ASN A 635 7.01 0.51 -19.72
C ASN A 635 8.39 -0.13 -19.53
N MET A 636 8.82 -0.87 -20.52
CA MET A 636 10.21 -1.16 -20.79
C MET A 636 10.82 0.14 -21.31
N THR A 637 11.57 0.84 -20.46
CA THR A 637 12.41 1.95 -20.91
C THR A 637 13.47 1.41 -21.87
N THR A 638 13.85 2.19 -22.88
CA THR A 638 14.87 1.77 -23.85
C THR A 638 16.14 2.61 -23.70
N GLY A 639 17.29 2.06 -24.09
CA GLY A 639 18.56 2.75 -24.04
C GLY A 639 19.56 2.13 -25.00
N ASP A 640 20.25 2.96 -25.76
CA ASP A 640 21.22 2.52 -26.75
C ASP A 640 22.55 2.14 -26.07
N CYS A 641 23.11 1.01 -26.49
CA CYS A 641 24.44 0.53 -26.14
C CYS A 641 25.29 0.57 -27.41
N PRO A 642 25.87 1.72 -27.80
CA PRO A 642 26.64 1.88 -29.03
C PRO A 642 27.95 1.10 -29.01
N ARG A 643 28.46 0.80 -30.21
CA ARG A 643 29.75 0.12 -30.38
C ARG A 643 30.92 1.06 -30.09
N SER A 644 31.62 0.83 -28.99
CA SER A 644 32.87 1.52 -28.63
C SER A 644 33.66 0.71 -27.59
N THR A 645 34.97 0.95 -27.50
CA THR A 645 35.88 0.28 -26.55
C THR A 645 36.47 1.31 -25.59
N PRO A 646 35.72 1.73 -24.55
CA PRO A 646 36.17 2.70 -23.57
C PRO A 646 37.24 2.13 -22.62
N THR A 647 38.08 3.00 -22.09
CA THR A 647 39.06 2.64 -21.05
C THR A 647 38.35 2.45 -19.72
N VAL A 648 38.69 1.40 -18.96
CA VAL A 648 38.11 1.14 -17.62
C VAL A 648 39.10 1.64 -16.56
N ASP A 649 38.99 2.91 -16.17
CA ASP A 649 39.92 3.61 -15.26
C ASP A 649 39.24 4.43 -14.14
N GLY A 650 37.90 4.49 -14.15
CA GLY A 650 37.05 5.22 -13.23
C GLY A 650 36.97 6.73 -13.49
N ALA A 651 37.64 7.29 -14.51
CA ALA A 651 37.66 8.73 -14.79
C ALA A 651 36.46 9.21 -15.63
N LEU A 652 35.87 8.30 -16.42
CA LEU A 652 34.74 8.56 -17.32
C LEU A 652 34.99 9.56 -18.47
N ALA A 653 36.24 9.94 -18.75
CA ALA A 653 36.57 10.95 -19.78
C ALA A 653 36.11 10.51 -21.18
N ASP A 654 36.28 9.23 -21.51
CA ASP A 654 35.88 8.64 -22.81
C ASP A 654 34.36 8.60 -23.02
N TRP A 655 33.57 8.96 -22.00
CA TRP A 655 32.10 8.88 -21.99
C TRP A 655 31.40 10.24 -22.07
N GLU A 656 32.12 11.36 -22.01
CA GLU A 656 31.53 12.72 -21.93
C GLU A 656 30.62 13.06 -23.11
N GLY A 657 30.88 12.50 -24.29
CA GLY A 657 30.07 12.68 -25.49
C GLY A 657 28.75 11.89 -25.54
N GLN A 658 28.53 10.96 -24.60
CA GLN A 658 27.31 10.14 -24.55
C GLN A 658 26.30 10.73 -23.55
N ALA A 659 25.05 10.91 -24.02
CA ALA A 659 23.95 11.31 -23.15
C ALA A 659 23.65 10.21 -22.10
N PRO A 660 23.58 10.54 -20.80
CA PRO A 660 23.35 9.55 -19.77
C PRO A 660 21.87 9.16 -19.65
N ILE A 661 21.67 7.92 -19.23
CA ILE A 661 20.41 7.42 -18.69
C ILE A 661 20.31 7.83 -17.22
N LEU A 662 19.24 8.54 -16.85
CA LEU A 662 19.00 8.95 -15.46
C LEU A 662 18.17 7.90 -14.72
N LEU A 663 18.69 7.40 -13.60
CA LEU A 663 17.93 6.50 -12.74
C LEU A 663 16.85 7.28 -11.98
N ARG A 664 15.70 6.62 -11.79
CA ARG A 664 14.51 7.15 -11.11
C ARG A 664 14.19 6.36 -9.85
N ASN A 665 13.30 6.85 -9.02
CA ASN A 665 12.85 6.12 -7.85
C ASN A 665 12.20 4.79 -8.28
N ASN A 666 12.70 3.66 -7.78
CA ASN A 666 12.21 2.34 -8.21
C ASN A 666 10.74 2.08 -7.83
N THR A 667 10.24 2.71 -6.78
CA THR A 667 8.91 2.43 -6.20
C THR A 667 7.80 3.23 -6.90
N ASN A 668 8.08 4.47 -7.28
CA ASN A 668 7.08 5.38 -7.84
C ASN A 668 7.46 6.01 -9.20
N GLY A 669 8.70 5.83 -9.68
CA GLY A 669 9.15 6.36 -10.97
C GLY A 669 9.47 7.86 -10.99
N ASP A 670 9.40 8.54 -9.84
CA ASP A 670 9.70 9.95 -9.71
C ASP A 670 11.20 10.25 -9.91
N ALA A 671 11.50 11.52 -10.22
CA ALA A 671 12.86 12.02 -10.17
C ALA A 671 13.42 11.93 -8.74
N VAL A 672 14.71 11.62 -8.65
CA VAL A 672 15.41 11.46 -7.36
C VAL A 672 16.15 12.74 -6.99
N SER A 673 16.27 13.01 -5.68
CA SER A 673 16.91 14.22 -5.15
C SER A 673 18.42 14.26 -5.42
N VAL A 674 19.07 13.10 -5.52
CA VAL A 674 20.47 12.95 -5.93
C VAL A 674 20.56 12.10 -7.20
N LYS A 675 21.00 12.72 -8.30
CA LYS A 675 21.01 12.07 -9.61
C LYS A 675 22.02 10.91 -9.68
N THR A 676 21.72 9.94 -10.53
CA THR A 676 22.64 8.85 -10.89
C THR A 676 22.57 8.68 -12.40
N GLU A 677 23.73 8.71 -13.05
CA GLU A 677 23.87 8.65 -14.49
C GLU A 677 24.46 7.30 -14.89
N LEU A 678 23.82 6.62 -15.83
CA LEU A 678 24.27 5.39 -16.47
C LEU A 678 24.65 5.65 -17.93
N ARG A 679 25.74 5.05 -18.36
CA ARG A 679 26.22 5.01 -19.75
C ARG A 679 26.64 3.60 -20.09
N MET A 680 26.51 3.22 -21.35
CA MET A 680 26.69 1.84 -21.81
C MET A 680 27.35 1.83 -23.18
N ALA A 681 28.20 0.85 -23.43
CA ALA A 681 28.84 0.62 -24.72
C ALA A 681 29.16 -0.87 -24.89
N HIS A 682 29.52 -1.29 -26.10
CA HIS A 682 29.94 -2.66 -26.33
C HIS A 682 30.98 -2.77 -27.44
N ASP A 683 31.74 -3.86 -27.45
CA ASP A 683 32.53 -4.27 -28.60
C ASP A 683 32.34 -5.76 -28.92
N ALA A 684 33.29 -6.36 -29.64
CA ALA A 684 33.22 -7.76 -30.06
C ALA A 684 33.42 -8.75 -28.90
N GLU A 685 34.02 -8.31 -27.79
CA GLU A 685 34.42 -9.18 -26.68
C GLU A 685 33.70 -8.83 -25.38
N ASN A 686 33.35 -7.55 -25.17
CA ASN A 686 32.88 -7.05 -23.89
C ASN A 686 31.64 -6.15 -24.00
N LEU A 687 30.82 -6.21 -22.95
CA LEU A 687 29.85 -5.18 -22.59
C LEU A 687 30.49 -4.20 -21.60
N TYR A 688 30.32 -2.91 -21.82
CA TYR A 688 30.83 -1.84 -20.97
C TYR A 688 29.71 -1.07 -20.30
N LEU A 689 29.87 -0.80 -19.00
CA LEU A 689 28.96 0.04 -18.21
C LEU A 689 29.76 1.08 -17.45
N ALA A 690 29.27 2.33 -17.45
CA ALA A 690 29.81 3.42 -16.67
C ALA A 690 28.71 4.08 -15.86
N VAL A 691 28.92 4.22 -14.56
CA VAL A 691 27.96 4.84 -13.65
C VAL A 691 28.62 5.97 -12.88
N ARG A 692 27.95 7.13 -12.86
CA ARG A 692 28.29 8.30 -12.05
C ARG A 692 27.19 8.51 -11.01
N ALA A 693 27.51 8.25 -9.75
CA ALA A 693 26.58 8.38 -8.63
C ALA A 693 26.91 9.63 -7.82
N PHE A 694 26.06 10.65 -7.89
CA PHE A 694 26.24 11.89 -7.13
C PHE A 694 25.76 11.72 -5.69
N GLU A 695 26.44 12.34 -4.73
CA GLU A 695 26.13 12.29 -3.31
C GLU A 695 26.54 13.57 -2.59
N THR A 696 25.76 14.00 -1.59
CA THR A 696 25.98 15.26 -0.88
C THR A 696 26.64 15.12 0.49
N GLY A 697 26.98 13.90 0.93
CA GLY A 697 27.86 13.70 2.08
C GLY A 697 28.13 12.23 2.37
N ALA A 698 29.37 11.88 2.75
CA ALA A 698 29.97 10.54 3.00
C ALA A 698 29.51 9.42 2.06
N VAL A 699 30.32 8.40 1.76
CA VAL A 699 29.84 7.21 1.03
C VAL A 699 29.90 6.01 1.97
N ASN A 700 28.80 5.25 2.11
CA ASN A 700 28.73 4.06 2.96
C ASN A 700 29.10 2.82 2.13
N ALA A 701 30.36 2.67 1.80
CA ALA A 701 30.88 1.49 1.15
C ALA A 701 31.20 0.37 2.16
N ALA A 702 31.28 -0.88 1.70
CA ALA A 702 31.81 -1.97 2.51
C ALA A 702 33.33 -1.80 2.71
N PRO A 703 33.94 -2.46 3.71
CA PRO A 703 35.39 -2.39 3.90
C PRO A 703 36.16 -2.71 2.60
N PRO A 704 37.20 -1.96 2.22
CA PRO A 704 38.01 -2.27 1.05
C PRO A 704 38.60 -3.68 1.12
N GLY A 705 38.55 -4.44 0.02
CA GLY A 705 39.04 -5.82 -0.03
C GLY A 705 38.13 -6.81 0.70
N SER A 706 36.83 -6.50 0.84
CA SER A 706 35.85 -7.46 1.35
C SER A 706 35.85 -8.72 0.49
N PRO A 707 35.58 -9.91 1.06
CA PRO A 707 35.47 -11.14 0.29
C PRO A 707 34.47 -11.00 -0.86
N ARG A 708 34.74 -11.67 -1.98
CA ARG A 708 33.77 -11.78 -3.07
C ARG A 708 32.43 -12.30 -2.53
N ASP A 709 31.34 -11.78 -3.06
CA ASP A 709 29.96 -12.11 -2.67
C ASP A 709 29.57 -11.66 -1.26
N PHE A 710 30.31 -10.68 -0.71
CA PHE A 710 29.86 -9.92 0.45
C PHE A 710 28.47 -9.29 0.16
N PRO A 711 27.57 -9.13 1.16
CA PRO A 711 26.23 -8.60 0.94
C PRO A 711 26.20 -7.09 0.63
N LEU A 712 26.72 -6.71 -0.55
CA LEU A 712 26.96 -5.32 -0.97
C LEU A 712 25.67 -4.51 -1.16
N TRP A 713 24.52 -5.16 -1.35
CA TRP A 713 23.21 -4.50 -1.34
C TRP A 713 22.86 -3.82 0.00
N ARG A 714 23.69 -3.99 1.06
CA ARG A 714 23.60 -3.26 2.34
C ARG A 714 24.44 -1.97 2.38
N HIS A 715 25.13 -1.65 1.31
CA HIS A 715 26.03 -0.51 1.17
C HIS A 715 25.64 0.33 -0.05
N ASP A 716 26.26 1.51 -0.17
CA ASP A 716 26.14 2.33 -1.37
C ASP A 716 26.80 1.60 -2.53
N SER A 717 25.96 1.12 -3.44
CA SER A 717 26.38 0.25 -4.53
C SER A 717 25.52 0.42 -5.77
N ILE A 718 26.11 0.04 -6.90
CA ILE A 718 25.43 -0.13 -8.18
C ILE A 718 25.18 -1.61 -8.39
N GLU A 719 23.96 -1.95 -8.73
CA GLU A 719 23.50 -3.32 -8.91
C GLU A 719 22.94 -3.46 -10.33
N VAL A 720 23.47 -4.43 -11.09
CA VAL A 720 23.22 -4.62 -12.51
C VAL A 720 22.61 -6.00 -12.72
N PHE A 721 21.51 -6.05 -13.45
CA PHE A 721 20.87 -7.28 -13.90
C PHE A 721 20.95 -7.38 -15.42
N LEU A 722 21.44 -8.52 -15.93
CA LEU A 722 21.67 -8.77 -17.36
C LEU A 722 20.96 -10.06 -17.79
N CYS A 723 19.88 -9.93 -18.56
CA CYS A 723 19.21 -11.03 -19.25
C CYS A 723 19.86 -11.23 -20.63
N ALA A 724 21.11 -11.69 -20.64
CA ALA A 724 21.87 -11.92 -21.86
C ALA A 724 21.31 -13.09 -22.67
N ASN A 725 21.38 -13.00 -24.00
CA ASN A 725 21.06 -14.11 -24.89
C ASN A 725 22.15 -15.20 -24.76
N GLN A 726 21.75 -16.44 -24.53
CA GLN A 726 22.67 -17.58 -24.41
C GLN A 726 22.39 -18.64 -25.48
N PRO A 727 23.40 -19.45 -25.87
CA PRO A 727 23.22 -20.54 -26.83
C PRO A 727 22.07 -21.49 -26.43
N GLY A 728 21.21 -21.83 -27.40
CA GLY A 728 20.12 -22.82 -27.22
C GLY A 728 18.76 -22.24 -26.78
N ILE A 729 18.72 -21.02 -26.24
CA ILE A 729 17.47 -20.40 -25.75
C ILE A 729 16.67 -19.76 -26.88
N GLU A 730 17.37 -19.11 -27.82
CA GLU A 730 16.77 -18.43 -28.98
C GLU A 730 16.08 -19.42 -29.95
N ALA A 731 16.63 -20.63 -30.08
CA ALA A 731 16.04 -21.71 -30.89
C ALA A 731 14.72 -22.26 -30.31
N ALA A 732 14.48 -22.07 -29.00
CA ALA A 732 13.30 -22.57 -28.29
C ALA A 732 12.17 -21.52 -28.16
N GLY A 733 12.40 -20.27 -28.60
CA GLY A 733 11.40 -19.19 -28.52
C GLY A 733 11.03 -18.78 -27.09
N LEU A 734 11.93 -19.03 -26.12
CA LEU A 734 11.69 -18.82 -24.69
C LEU A 734 11.92 -17.35 -24.29
N ASN A 735 11.14 -16.87 -23.33
CA ASN A 735 11.25 -15.51 -22.79
C ASN A 735 12.56 -15.36 -22.00
N THR A 736 13.49 -14.54 -22.49
CA THR A 736 14.82 -14.37 -21.89
C THR A 736 14.82 -13.59 -20.57
N THR A 737 13.70 -12.96 -20.20
CA THR A 737 13.63 -12.14 -18.97
C THR A 737 13.65 -12.95 -17.68
N ASP A 738 13.27 -14.23 -17.66
CA ASP A 738 13.19 -14.99 -16.39
C ASP A 738 14.54 -15.54 -15.90
N GLN A 739 15.60 -15.36 -16.70
CA GLN A 739 16.99 -15.64 -16.35
C GLN A 739 17.84 -14.37 -16.33
N TYR A 740 18.83 -14.27 -15.45
CA TYR A 740 19.73 -13.12 -15.43
C TYR A 740 21.02 -13.39 -14.66
N HIS A 741 22.08 -12.69 -15.04
CA HIS A 741 23.22 -12.44 -14.17
C HIS A 741 22.95 -11.19 -13.34
N GLN A 742 23.31 -11.23 -12.07
CA GLN A 742 23.26 -10.09 -11.16
C GLN A 742 24.68 -9.77 -10.73
N LEU A 743 25.12 -8.53 -10.89
CA LEU A 743 26.40 -8.02 -10.41
C LEU A 743 26.17 -6.82 -9.50
N ILE A 744 26.88 -6.72 -8.39
CA ILE A 744 26.80 -5.57 -7.47
C ILE A 744 28.20 -5.08 -7.18
N LEU A 745 28.44 -3.79 -7.37
CA LEU A 745 29.70 -3.13 -7.06
C LEU A 745 29.46 -1.97 -6.12
N ASP A 746 30.21 -1.91 -5.03
CA ASP A 746 30.18 -0.76 -4.12
C ASP A 746 31.19 0.32 -4.52
N ALA A 747 31.14 1.46 -3.84
CA ALA A 747 32.05 2.58 -4.12
C ALA A 747 33.54 2.30 -3.80
N ASN A 748 33.87 1.16 -3.18
CA ASN A 748 35.24 0.71 -2.97
C ASN A 748 35.68 -0.38 -3.98
N GLY A 749 34.80 -0.76 -4.91
CA GLY A 749 35.09 -1.73 -5.95
C GLY A 749 35.01 -3.18 -5.46
N ASN A 750 34.40 -3.43 -4.30
CA ASN A 750 34.05 -4.78 -3.91
C ASN A 750 32.97 -5.32 -4.86
N ILE A 751 32.96 -6.63 -5.14
CA ILE A 751 32.02 -7.25 -6.08
C ILE A 751 31.23 -8.40 -5.45
N TYR A 752 29.95 -8.48 -5.80
CA TYR A 752 29.07 -9.62 -5.61
C TYR A 752 28.50 -10.00 -6.97
N ASP A 753 28.34 -11.30 -7.21
CA ASP A 753 27.74 -11.79 -8.43
C ASP A 753 26.99 -13.09 -8.23
N SER A 754 26.00 -13.29 -9.09
CA SER A 754 25.14 -14.47 -9.02
C SER A 754 24.35 -14.65 -10.32
N TYR A 755 23.75 -15.82 -10.49
CA TYR A 755 22.97 -16.14 -11.68
C TYR A 755 21.63 -16.79 -11.31
N LYS A 756 20.56 -16.33 -11.93
CA LYS A 756 19.27 -17.02 -11.89
C LYS A 756 19.06 -17.72 -13.23
N ALA A 757 19.04 -19.05 -13.19
CA ALA A 757 18.66 -19.86 -14.35
C ALA A 757 17.15 -19.73 -14.64
N LEU A 758 16.76 -20.03 -15.87
CA LEU A 758 15.36 -20.10 -16.27
C LEU A 758 14.59 -21.08 -15.36
N ASP A 759 13.40 -20.70 -14.91
CA ASP A 759 12.52 -21.47 -14.01
C ASP A 759 13.09 -21.82 -12.61
N ALA A 760 14.27 -21.32 -12.25
CA ALA A 760 14.81 -21.51 -10.91
C ALA A 760 14.07 -20.64 -9.88
N GLU A 761 13.64 -21.25 -8.77
CA GLU A 761 13.02 -20.53 -7.65
C GLU A 761 13.99 -19.59 -6.91
N ARG A 762 15.30 -19.87 -7.00
CA ARG A 762 16.35 -19.14 -6.29
C ARG A 762 17.52 -18.80 -7.20
N VAL A 763 18.18 -17.71 -6.86
CA VAL A 763 19.44 -17.27 -7.47
C VAL A 763 20.57 -18.18 -6.97
N ASP A 764 21.49 -18.57 -7.87
CA ASP A 764 22.74 -19.26 -7.54
C ASP A 764 23.86 -18.23 -7.29
N PRO A 765 24.30 -18.04 -6.03
CA PRO A 765 25.36 -17.11 -5.68
C PRO A 765 26.78 -17.69 -5.89
N LYS A 766 26.92 -18.89 -6.44
CA LYS A 766 28.24 -19.52 -6.68
C LYS A 766 28.80 -19.26 -8.07
N VAL A 767 28.04 -18.58 -8.93
CA VAL A 767 28.53 -18.18 -10.25
C VAL A 767 29.57 -17.07 -10.10
N THR A 768 30.65 -17.16 -10.87
CA THR A 768 31.70 -16.15 -10.91
C THR A 768 31.72 -15.47 -12.28
N VAL A 769 31.36 -14.18 -12.32
CA VAL A 769 31.52 -13.32 -13.49
C VAL A 769 32.88 -12.61 -13.42
N ASP A 770 33.84 -13.10 -14.18
CA ASP A 770 35.15 -12.47 -14.37
C ASP A 770 35.02 -11.21 -15.23
N CYS A 771 34.80 -10.05 -14.60
CA CYS A 771 34.76 -8.74 -15.25
C CYS A 771 35.90 -7.85 -14.76
N ARG A 772 36.40 -6.98 -15.64
CA ARG A 772 37.33 -5.91 -15.25
C ARG A 772 36.52 -4.72 -14.76
N HIS A 773 36.76 -4.26 -13.54
CA HIS A 773 36.03 -3.13 -12.97
C HIS A 773 36.93 -2.18 -12.18
N VAL A 774 36.52 -0.91 -12.13
CA VAL A 774 37.16 0.13 -11.31
C VAL A 774 36.06 0.93 -10.62
N ALA A 775 36.24 1.19 -9.32
CA ALA A 775 35.44 2.17 -8.58
C ALA A 775 36.35 3.30 -8.12
N ARG A 776 35.89 4.55 -8.24
CA ARG A 776 36.65 5.73 -7.83
C ARG A 776 35.76 6.69 -7.05
N GLN A 777 36.20 7.07 -5.86
CA GLN A 777 35.53 8.12 -5.09
C GLN A 777 35.83 9.51 -5.68
N THR A 778 34.86 10.40 -5.59
CA THR A 778 35.00 11.81 -5.98
C THR A 778 34.44 12.73 -4.89
N ASP A 779 34.73 14.02 -4.99
CA ASP A 779 34.34 15.01 -3.97
C ASP A 779 32.81 15.11 -3.75
N ASP A 780 32.05 14.74 -4.76
CA ASP A 780 30.59 14.80 -4.88
C ASP A 780 29.95 13.42 -5.12
N GLY A 781 30.64 12.31 -4.79
CA GLY A 781 30.10 10.97 -4.93
C GLY A 781 31.12 9.90 -5.34
N TYR A 782 30.77 9.08 -6.34
CA TYR A 782 31.66 8.05 -6.87
C TYR A 782 31.32 7.65 -8.31
N THR A 783 32.29 7.02 -8.98
CA THR A 783 32.15 6.41 -10.30
C THR A 783 32.44 4.92 -10.25
N ILE A 784 31.79 4.17 -11.13
CA ILE A 784 32.06 2.75 -11.36
C ILE A 784 32.11 2.51 -12.87
N GLU A 785 33.13 1.80 -13.33
CA GLU A 785 33.22 1.28 -14.69
C GLU A 785 33.40 -0.23 -14.69
N LEU A 786 32.78 -0.90 -15.66
CA LEU A 786 32.87 -2.33 -15.89
C LEU A 786 33.16 -2.61 -17.36
N ALA A 787 33.99 -3.63 -17.62
CA ALA A 787 34.05 -4.38 -18.85
C ALA A 787 33.76 -5.84 -18.54
N ILE A 788 32.65 -6.35 -19.10
CA ILE A 788 32.10 -7.67 -18.82
C ILE A 788 32.26 -8.52 -20.09
N PRO A 789 33.16 -9.52 -20.08
CA PRO A 789 33.34 -10.41 -21.21
C PRO A 789 32.10 -11.26 -21.48
N TYR A 790 31.70 -11.41 -22.74
CA TYR A 790 30.53 -12.25 -23.09
C TYR A 790 30.73 -13.71 -22.72
N THR A 791 31.96 -14.21 -22.82
CA THR A 791 32.34 -15.58 -22.42
C THR A 791 32.05 -15.85 -20.95
N SER A 792 32.25 -14.85 -20.09
CA SER A 792 32.00 -14.92 -18.65
C SER A 792 30.51 -15.03 -18.31
N LEU A 793 29.65 -14.46 -19.15
CA LEU A 793 28.18 -14.54 -19.04
C LEU A 793 27.60 -15.77 -19.75
N ASN A 794 28.44 -16.60 -20.39
CA ASN A 794 28.02 -17.60 -21.38
C ASN A 794 27.05 -17.01 -22.42
N ALA A 795 27.28 -15.75 -22.81
CA ALA A 795 26.42 -14.98 -23.68
C ALA A 795 26.86 -15.05 -25.14
N ILE A 796 25.90 -14.99 -26.04
CA ILE A 796 26.14 -14.75 -27.47
C ILE A 796 26.49 -13.25 -27.61
N PRO A 797 27.64 -12.89 -28.19
CA PRO A 797 27.96 -11.49 -28.47
C PRO A 797 26.84 -10.83 -29.27
N PRO A 798 26.37 -9.64 -28.86
CA PRO A 798 25.26 -8.97 -29.50
C PRO A 798 25.65 -8.52 -30.92
N THR A 799 24.79 -8.80 -31.88
CA THR A 799 24.91 -8.22 -33.22
C THR A 799 24.14 -6.90 -33.29
N PRO A 800 24.60 -5.93 -34.09
CA PRO A 800 23.85 -4.69 -34.32
C PRO A 800 22.39 -4.99 -34.72
N GLY A 801 21.45 -4.23 -34.15
CA GLY A 801 20.00 -4.45 -34.29
C GLY A 801 19.40 -5.44 -33.27
N THR A 802 20.20 -6.11 -32.44
CA THR A 802 19.66 -6.95 -31.35
C THR A 802 19.43 -6.13 -30.08
N HIS A 803 18.86 -6.78 -29.07
CA HIS A 803 18.66 -6.17 -27.76
C HIS A 803 18.75 -7.21 -26.63
N TRP A 804 19.07 -6.73 -25.43
CA TRP A 804 18.94 -7.48 -24.18
C TRP A 804 17.96 -6.79 -23.24
N PHE A 805 17.40 -7.56 -22.30
CA PHE A 805 16.68 -6.98 -21.16
C PHE A 805 17.64 -6.79 -20.01
N VAL A 806 17.65 -5.60 -19.41
CA VAL A 806 18.60 -5.25 -18.36
C VAL A 806 17.98 -4.30 -17.35
N ASN A 807 18.56 -4.22 -16.16
CA ASN A 807 18.26 -3.10 -15.27
C ASN A 807 19.47 -2.73 -14.43
N VAL A 808 19.59 -1.45 -14.12
CA VAL A 808 20.66 -0.92 -13.27
C VAL A 808 20.04 -0.16 -12.13
N TYR A 809 20.47 -0.51 -10.92
CA TYR A 809 20.01 0.04 -9.67
C TYR A 809 21.13 0.77 -8.95
N ARG A 810 20.75 1.77 -8.16
CA ARG A 810 21.58 2.31 -7.09
C ARG A 810 20.95 1.95 -5.75
N ASN A 811 21.65 1.15 -4.97
CA ASN A 811 21.37 0.96 -3.55
C ASN A 811 21.97 2.15 -2.80
N ARG A 812 21.12 2.96 -2.17
CA ARG A 812 21.55 4.11 -1.36
C ARG A 812 21.18 3.86 0.10
N LYS A 813 22.15 3.44 0.91
CA LYS A 813 21.90 3.01 2.30
C LYS A 813 22.29 4.11 3.28
N ARG A 814 21.32 4.99 3.52
CA ARG A 814 21.29 6.01 4.58
C ARG A 814 19.99 5.90 5.36
N ASP A 815 19.81 6.72 6.41
CA ASP A 815 18.57 6.92 7.19
C ASP A 815 17.38 7.46 6.35
N ALA A 816 17.34 7.17 5.05
CA ALA A 816 16.35 7.62 4.10
C ALA A 816 14.97 7.02 4.40
N ARG A 817 13.94 7.80 4.10
CA ARG A 817 12.54 7.35 4.10
C ARG A 817 12.41 6.12 3.18
N PRO A 818 11.53 5.14 3.47
CA PRO A 818 11.45 3.83 2.78
C PRO A 818 11.33 3.80 1.24
N GLY A 819 11.25 4.93 0.54
CA GLY A 819 11.16 5.02 -0.92
C GLY A 819 12.38 5.60 -1.65
N GLU A 820 13.21 6.44 -1.02
CA GLU A 820 14.34 7.11 -1.71
C GLU A 820 15.63 6.27 -1.78
N ALA A 821 15.64 5.10 -1.14
CA ALA A 821 16.85 4.30 -0.99
C ALA A 821 17.22 3.44 -2.21
N LEU A 822 16.36 3.37 -3.24
CA LEU A 822 16.57 2.52 -4.41
C LEU A 822 16.21 3.26 -5.70
N HIS A 823 17.23 3.58 -6.49
CA HIS A 823 17.06 4.16 -7.82
C HIS A 823 17.18 3.05 -8.86
N ALA A 824 16.45 3.13 -9.98
CA ALA A 824 16.44 2.15 -11.06
C ALA A 824 16.40 2.83 -12.43
N TRP A 825 17.03 2.24 -13.44
CA TRP A 825 16.84 2.68 -14.84
C TRP A 825 15.41 2.39 -15.30
N SER A 826 14.92 1.17 -15.08
CA SER A 826 13.51 0.82 -15.27
C SER A 826 12.84 0.53 -13.92
N PRO A 827 12.02 1.44 -13.37
CA PRO A 827 11.31 1.23 -12.11
C PRO A 827 10.42 -0.02 -12.14
N THR A 828 10.71 -0.97 -11.26
CA THR A 828 9.96 -2.24 -11.15
C THR A 828 8.73 -2.12 -10.25
N LEU A 829 8.64 -1.04 -9.46
CA LEU A 829 7.61 -0.75 -8.46
C LEU A 829 7.55 -1.72 -7.28
N ALA A 830 8.44 -2.71 -7.25
CA ALA A 830 8.45 -3.74 -6.23
C ALA A 830 9.88 -4.25 -6.01
N SER A 831 10.08 -5.57 -6.15
CA SER A 831 11.38 -6.21 -6.07
C SER A 831 12.25 -5.86 -7.27
N ALA A 832 13.54 -5.63 -7.06
CA ALA A 832 14.52 -5.46 -8.13
C ALA A 832 14.62 -6.70 -9.04
N HIS A 833 14.17 -7.86 -8.56
CA HIS A 833 14.14 -9.11 -9.30
C HIS A 833 12.91 -9.29 -10.21
N ASN A 834 12.07 -8.25 -10.36
CA ASN A 834 10.91 -8.32 -11.26
C ASN A 834 11.33 -8.02 -12.71
N THR A 835 11.77 -9.07 -13.39
CA THR A 835 12.39 -9.02 -14.72
C THR A 835 11.43 -8.66 -15.85
N SER A 836 10.12 -8.88 -15.65
CA SER A 836 9.06 -8.48 -16.59
C SER A 836 9.02 -6.97 -16.90
N ARG A 837 9.80 -6.18 -16.16
CA ARG A 837 9.86 -4.71 -16.24
C ARG A 837 11.27 -4.18 -16.49
N PHE A 838 12.22 -5.05 -16.82
CA PHE A 838 13.55 -4.61 -17.18
C PHE A 838 13.53 -3.74 -18.43
N ALA A 839 14.50 -2.84 -18.54
CA ALA A 839 14.70 -1.98 -19.69
C ALA A 839 15.16 -2.80 -20.90
N ARG A 840 14.89 -2.29 -22.11
CA ARG A 840 15.50 -2.78 -23.35
C ARG A 840 16.82 -2.05 -23.59
N MET A 841 17.92 -2.78 -23.57
CA MET A 841 19.20 -2.28 -24.03
C MET A 841 19.36 -2.65 -25.50
N ASP A 842 19.27 -1.66 -26.37
CA ASP A 842 19.35 -1.82 -27.82
C ASP A 842 20.81 -1.69 -28.28
N PHE A 843 21.29 -2.63 -29.09
CA PHE A 843 22.60 -2.54 -29.72
C PHE A 843 22.42 -1.89 -31.09
N PRO A 844 22.63 -0.58 -31.25
CA PRO A 844 22.22 0.15 -32.44
C PRO A 844 23.09 -0.24 -33.64
N ALA A 845 22.44 -0.43 -34.78
CA ALA A 845 23.09 -0.60 -36.07
C ALA A 845 23.30 0.75 -36.77
N LYS A 846 24.38 0.87 -37.56
CA LYS A 846 24.65 2.09 -38.31
C LYS A 846 23.60 2.26 -39.40
N THR A 847 22.88 3.38 -39.37
CA THR A 847 21.89 3.70 -40.41
C THR A 847 22.61 4.11 -41.69
N VAL A 848 22.37 3.36 -42.77
CA VAL A 848 22.92 3.66 -44.11
C VAL A 848 21.91 4.38 -44.99
N TRP A 849 20.61 4.26 -44.68
CA TRP A 849 19.55 5.00 -45.35
C TRP A 849 18.31 5.11 -44.44
N GLU A 850 17.60 6.24 -44.53
CA GLU A 850 16.34 6.50 -43.82
C GLU A 850 15.31 7.03 -44.81
N ALA A 851 14.07 6.57 -44.68
CA ALA A 851 12.97 7.00 -45.54
C ALA A 851 12.52 8.42 -45.19
N ASP A 852 12.55 9.29 -46.19
CA ASP A 852 11.82 10.56 -46.17
C ASP A 852 10.47 10.34 -46.86
N PHE A 853 9.41 10.10 -46.07
CA PHE A 853 8.08 9.76 -46.57
C PHE A 853 7.45 10.85 -47.45
N GLU A 854 7.90 12.10 -47.34
CA GLU A 854 7.41 13.19 -48.22
C GLU A 854 7.81 12.94 -49.69
N GLN A 855 8.95 12.27 -49.92
CA GLN A 855 9.44 11.93 -51.26
C GLN A 855 8.70 10.76 -51.93
N PHE A 856 7.79 10.08 -51.21
CA PHE A 856 7.03 8.94 -51.74
C PHE A 856 5.64 9.35 -52.25
N THR A 857 5.26 10.63 -52.12
CA THR A 857 3.89 11.12 -52.32
C THR A 857 3.38 11.09 -53.77
N GLU A 858 4.25 11.03 -54.78
CA GLU A 858 3.86 11.12 -56.21
C GLU A 858 3.63 9.78 -56.92
N HIS A 859 4.12 8.66 -56.37
CA HIS A 859 4.09 7.34 -57.03
C HIS A 859 3.75 6.20 -56.06
N TRP A 860 2.45 6.04 -55.78
CA TRP A 860 1.89 4.89 -55.03
C TRP A 860 1.30 3.88 -56.00
N GLN A 861 1.62 2.60 -55.81
CA GLN A 861 0.98 1.51 -56.57
C GLN A 861 0.46 0.45 -55.60
N VAL A 862 -0.87 0.28 -55.56
CA VAL A 862 -1.51 -0.86 -54.89
C VAL A 862 -1.61 -1.98 -55.92
N ALA A 863 -0.87 -3.07 -55.72
CA ALA A 863 -0.75 -4.11 -56.74
C ALA A 863 -1.94 -5.06 -56.82
N ILE A 864 -2.89 -4.98 -55.89
CA ILE A 864 -4.15 -5.73 -55.93
C ILE A 864 -5.28 -4.70 -56.02
N PRO A 865 -5.64 -4.24 -57.23
CA PRO A 865 -6.77 -3.36 -57.43
C PRO A 865 -8.04 -4.20 -57.29
N ARG A 866 -8.72 -4.09 -56.15
CA ARG A 866 -10.11 -4.53 -56.03
C ARG A 866 -10.94 -3.32 -55.64
N ASP A 867 -12.11 -3.20 -56.25
CA ASP A 867 -13.03 -2.09 -56.00
C ASP A 867 -13.62 -2.11 -54.57
N ASP A 868 -13.49 -3.24 -53.87
CA ASP A 868 -14.01 -3.48 -52.52
C ASP A 868 -13.01 -3.17 -51.38
N ILE A 869 -11.82 -2.67 -51.70
CA ILE A 869 -10.83 -2.21 -50.71
C ILE A 869 -10.32 -0.82 -51.08
N GLN A 870 -10.47 0.14 -50.18
CA GLN A 870 -9.93 1.49 -50.34
C GLN A 870 -8.73 1.67 -49.40
N VAL A 871 -7.67 2.26 -49.95
CA VAL A 871 -6.47 2.64 -49.20
C VAL A 871 -6.21 4.12 -49.45
N THR A 872 -6.28 4.93 -48.41
CA THR A 872 -6.05 6.37 -48.48
C THR A 872 -4.74 6.72 -47.75
N PRO A 873 -3.64 6.98 -48.48
CA PRO A 873 -2.38 7.39 -47.87
C PRO A 873 -2.41 8.88 -47.51
N THR A 874 -1.89 9.23 -46.34
CA THR A 874 -1.60 10.60 -45.91
C THR A 874 -0.20 10.69 -45.33
N VAL A 875 0.48 11.80 -45.56
CA VAL A 875 1.77 12.11 -44.93
C VAL A 875 1.62 13.38 -44.11
N THR A 876 1.99 13.33 -42.83
CA THR A 876 1.93 14.50 -41.93
C THR A 876 3.10 14.43 -40.97
N ASP A 877 3.85 15.53 -40.82
CA ASP A 877 5.04 15.64 -39.96
C ASP A 877 6.07 14.51 -40.19
N GLY A 878 6.34 14.18 -41.46
CA GLY A 878 7.28 13.12 -41.84
C GLY A 878 6.82 11.70 -41.48
N ARG A 879 5.53 11.48 -41.20
CA ARG A 879 4.95 10.15 -40.93
C ARG A 879 3.97 9.75 -42.01
N LEU A 880 4.00 8.48 -42.39
CA LEU A 880 3.03 7.88 -43.30
C LEU A 880 1.85 7.33 -42.51
N ALA A 881 0.62 7.61 -42.92
CA ALA A 881 -0.58 6.93 -42.46
C ALA A 881 -1.35 6.36 -43.65
N LEU A 882 -1.77 5.10 -43.54
CA LEU A 882 -2.58 4.39 -44.52
C LEU A 882 -3.91 4.09 -43.86
N HIS A 883 -4.97 4.83 -44.22
CA HIS A 883 -6.32 4.48 -43.82
C HIS A 883 -6.86 3.43 -44.79
N VAL A 884 -7.24 2.27 -44.27
CA VAL A 884 -7.68 1.11 -45.04
C VAL A 884 -9.10 0.76 -44.64
N THR A 885 -10.01 0.79 -45.62
CA THR A 885 -11.38 0.31 -45.47
C THR A 885 -11.67 -0.82 -46.46
N SER A 886 -12.49 -1.78 -46.06
CA SER A 886 -12.95 -2.84 -46.97
C SER A 886 -14.44 -3.08 -46.84
N ASP A 887 -15.19 -2.99 -47.94
CA ASP A 887 -16.64 -3.18 -47.97
C ASP A 887 -17.01 -4.41 -48.79
N GLY A 888 -17.63 -5.42 -48.16
CA GLY A 888 -18.27 -6.50 -48.93
C GLY A 888 -17.34 -7.58 -49.49
N LEU A 889 -16.17 -7.82 -48.87
CA LEU A 889 -15.40 -9.06 -49.08
C LEU A 889 -16.32 -10.26 -48.80
N LYS A 890 -16.86 -10.91 -49.85
CA LYS A 890 -17.85 -12.00 -49.72
C LYS A 890 -17.35 -13.06 -48.74
N SER A 891 -18.13 -13.27 -47.68
CA SER A 891 -17.80 -14.05 -46.49
C SER A 891 -17.68 -15.56 -46.73
N GLU A 892 -18.07 -16.08 -47.90
CA GLU A 892 -18.20 -17.52 -48.11
C GLU A 892 -16.92 -18.23 -48.59
N GLU A 893 -15.94 -17.55 -49.21
CA GLU A 893 -14.70 -18.21 -49.69
C GLU A 893 -13.49 -18.08 -48.77
N ASN A 894 -13.52 -17.21 -47.75
CA ASN A 894 -12.34 -16.86 -46.94
C ASN A 894 -12.62 -16.73 -45.43
N GLN A 895 -13.30 -17.72 -44.83
CA GLN A 895 -13.40 -17.82 -43.36
C GLN A 895 -11.99 -17.80 -42.72
N GLY A 896 -11.64 -16.68 -42.08
CA GLY A 896 -10.44 -16.52 -41.26
C GLY A 896 -9.10 -16.37 -42.00
N LYS A 897 -9.07 -16.44 -43.34
CA LYS A 897 -7.79 -16.38 -44.09
C LYS A 897 -7.32 -14.96 -44.41
N GLY A 898 -8.23 -13.99 -44.61
CA GLY A 898 -7.92 -12.61 -44.99
C GLY A 898 -7.32 -12.47 -46.40
N THR A 899 -7.45 -11.28 -46.99
CA THR A 899 -6.90 -10.91 -48.31
C THR A 899 -5.59 -10.16 -48.12
N GLU A 900 -4.51 -10.60 -48.75
CA GLU A 900 -3.25 -9.85 -48.75
C GLU A 900 -3.34 -8.69 -49.75
N ILE A 901 -2.88 -7.50 -49.35
CA ILE A 901 -2.82 -6.29 -50.17
C ILE A 901 -1.37 -5.82 -50.16
N ASN A 902 -0.78 -5.69 -51.35
CA ASN A 902 0.59 -5.21 -51.50
C ASN A 902 0.59 -3.73 -51.91
N ILE A 903 1.18 -2.89 -51.06
CA ILE A 903 1.28 -1.44 -51.23
C ILE A 903 2.73 -1.08 -51.53
N PHE A 904 3.03 -0.80 -52.79
CA PHE A 904 4.34 -0.40 -53.26
C PHE A 904 4.54 1.10 -53.12
N MET A 905 5.63 1.46 -52.45
CA MET A 905 6.06 2.84 -52.27
C MET A 905 7.37 3.03 -53.02
N ILE A 906 7.35 3.90 -54.03
CA ILE A 906 8.52 4.17 -54.87
C ILE A 906 8.95 5.61 -54.62
N PRO A 907 10.18 5.86 -54.13
CA PRO A 907 10.64 7.21 -53.89
C PRO A 907 10.84 7.95 -55.22
N LYS A 908 10.49 9.25 -55.23
CA LYS A 908 10.65 10.15 -56.39
C LYS A 908 12.09 10.19 -56.90
N HIS A 909 13.06 10.15 -55.99
CA HIS A 909 14.48 9.99 -56.31
C HIS A 909 14.97 8.65 -55.76
N ARG A 910 15.40 7.76 -56.65
CA ARG A 910 15.95 6.45 -56.24
C ARG A 910 17.29 6.69 -55.55
N PRO A 911 17.43 6.41 -54.24
CA PRO A 911 18.70 6.58 -53.57
C PRO A 911 19.72 5.61 -54.17
N ARG A 912 20.83 6.14 -54.71
CA ARG A 912 22.03 5.34 -54.93
C ARG A 912 22.69 5.15 -53.58
N VAL A 913 22.22 4.19 -52.80
CA VAL A 913 23.04 3.62 -51.74
C VAL A 913 24.20 2.97 -52.52
N GLY A 914 25.44 3.46 -52.34
CA GLY A 914 26.61 2.89 -53.02
C GLY A 914 26.75 1.39 -52.75
N SER A 915 27.75 0.72 -53.33
CA SER A 915 28.02 -0.68 -52.98
C SER A 915 28.12 -0.80 -51.46
N LEU A 916 27.16 -1.49 -50.85
CA LEU A 916 27.17 -1.78 -49.42
C LEU A 916 28.17 -2.90 -49.23
N ASP A 917 29.31 -2.59 -48.60
CA ASP A 917 30.39 -3.55 -48.35
C ASP A 917 30.03 -4.57 -47.23
N ALA A 918 28.82 -4.47 -46.66
CA ALA A 918 28.30 -5.32 -45.60
C ALA A 918 26.81 -5.64 -45.81
N PRO A 919 26.32 -6.79 -45.28
CA PRO A 919 24.89 -7.11 -45.29
C PRO A 919 24.07 -6.01 -44.61
N VAL A 920 22.82 -5.84 -45.02
CA VAL A 920 21.93 -4.82 -44.44
C VAL A 920 20.67 -5.41 -43.82
N SER A 921 20.18 -4.74 -42.77
CA SER A 921 18.95 -5.06 -42.06
C SER A 921 17.94 -3.93 -42.23
N LEU A 922 16.65 -4.26 -42.13
CA LEU A 922 15.56 -3.27 -42.24
C LEU A 922 14.97 -3.01 -40.86
N LYS A 923 15.02 -1.75 -40.39
CA LYS A 923 14.32 -1.30 -39.18
C LYS A 923 13.08 -0.51 -39.56
N TRP A 924 11.99 -0.74 -38.86
CA TRP A 924 10.80 0.10 -38.97
C TRP A 924 10.19 0.37 -37.61
N ARG A 925 9.39 1.44 -37.54
CA ARG A 925 8.52 1.75 -36.42
C ARG A 925 7.13 2.10 -36.95
N PHE A 926 6.13 1.36 -36.48
CA PHE A 926 4.74 1.50 -36.94
C PHE A 926 3.75 1.33 -35.80
N ARG A 927 2.52 1.79 -36.00
CA ARG A 927 1.37 1.50 -35.14
C ARG A 927 0.14 1.26 -35.99
N PHE A 928 -0.86 0.59 -35.43
CA PHE A 928 -2.17 0.46 -36.09
C PHE A 928 -3.28 0.80 -35.09
N LYS A 929 -4.39 1.30 -35.62
CA LYS A 929 -5.61 1.63 -34.87
C LYS A 929 -6.82 1.13 -35.61
N GLY A 930 -7.70 0.39 -34.93
CA GLY A 930 -8.94 -0.12 -35.50
C GLY A 930 -8.89 -1.58 -35.94
N PRO A 931 -10.08 -2.19 -36.16
CA PRO A 931 -10.21 -3.62 -36.42
C PRO A 931 -9.91 -4.02 -37.88
N GLY A 932 -9.55 -5.29 -38.08
CA GLY A 932 -9.54 -5.93 -39.40
C GLY A 932 -8.18 -6.23 -40.02
N LEU A 933 -7.05 -5.89 -39.36
CA LEU A 933 -5.71 -6.30 -39.81
C LEU A 933 -5.29 -7.65 -39.19
N LEU A 934 -4.90 -8.61 -40.03
CA LEU A 934 -4.50 -9.97 -39.61
C LEU A 934 -2.98 -10.14 -39.55
N ARG A 935 -2.25 -9.60 -40.53
CA ARG A 935 -0.80 -9.77 -40.66
C ARG A 935 -0.18 -8.58 -41.37
N ILE A 936 1.06 -8.26 -41.02
CA ILE A 936 1.89 -7.30 -41.75
C ILE A 936 3.17 -8.00 -42.18
N ARG A 937 3.56 -7.75 -43.42
CA ARG A 937 4.91 -8.00 -43.91
C ARG A 937 5.44 -6.71 -44.48
N ALA A 938 6.72 -6.42 -44.30
CA ALA A 938 7.33 -5.35 -45.07
C ALA A 938 8.71 -5.73 -45.61
N HIS A 939 9.09 -4.98 -46.64
CA HIS A 939 10.13 -5.34 -47.57
C HIS A 939 10.90 -4.13 -48.07
N ALA A 940 12.19 -4.34 -48.29
CA ALA A 940 13.05 -3.49 -49.10
C ALA A 940 13.78 -4.37 -50.12
N GLY A 941 13.93 -3.88 -51.35
CA GLY A 941 14.49 -4.68 -52.45
C GLY A 941 15.19 -3.87 -53.53
N ASP A 942 16.00 -4.58 -54.33
CA ASP A 942 16.70 -4.03 -55.48
C ASP A 942 15.85 -4.02 -56.77
N LYS A 943 16.36 -3.37 -57.82
CA LYS A 943 15.66 -3.27 -59.10
C LYS A 943 15.56 -4.66 -59.74
N GLY A 944 14.37 -5.25 -59.72
CA GLY A 944 14.09 -6.59 -60.26
C GLY A 944 13.84 -7.67 -59.21
N ASN A 945 13.82 -7.32 -57.90
CA ASN A 945 13.50 -8.23 -56.79
C ASN A 945 14.44 -9.44 -56.70
N LYS A 946 15.70 -9.27 -57.13
CA LYS A 946 16.72 -10.33 -57.09
C LYS A 946 17.30 -10.50 -55.69
N ASN A 947 17.45 -9.38 -54.97
CA ASN A 947 17.88 -9.34 -53.58
C ASN A 947 16.86 -8.55 -52.75
N ARG A 948 16.40 -9.13 -51.63
CA ARG A 948 15.40 -8.51 -50.76
C ARG A 948 15.64 -8.83 -49.29
N VAL A 949 15.33 -7.86 -48.43
CA VAL A 949 15.22 -8.05 -46.98
C VAL A 949 13.75 -8.02 -46.61
N SER A 950 13.28 -9.01 -45.86
CA SER A 950 11.89 -9.10 -45.42
C SER A 950 11.78 -9.43 -43.93
N HIS A 951 10.72 -8.94 -43.30
CA HIS A 951 10.36 -9.34 -41.94
C HIS A 951 8.86 -9.56 -41.82
N TRP A 952 8.50 -10.61 -41.07
CA TRP A 952 7.14 -11.04 -40.87
C TRP A 952 6.66 -10.69 -39.47
N ILE A 953 5.48 -10.08 -39.38
CA ILE A 953 4.85 -9.75 -38.10
C ILE A 953 3.52 -10.48 -38.02
N TYR A 954 3.42 -11.40 -37.06
CA TYR A 954 2.19 -12.14 -36.76
C TYR A 954 1.46 -11.52 -35.58
N ARG A 955 0.13 -11.42 -35.68
CA ARG A 955 -0.76 -10.88 -34.64
C ARG A 955 -1.14 -11.97 -33.62
N PRO A 956 -1.04 -11.73 -32.29
CA PRO A 956 -1.85 -12.39 -31.27
C PRO A 956 -3.22 -11.69 -31.19
N ALA A 957 -4.30 -12.46 -31.12
CA ALA A 957 -5.65 -12.08 -31.54
C ALA A 957 -6.38 -10.89 -30.85
N ASN A 958 -5.83 -10.20 -29.84
CA ASN A 958 -6.64 -9.37 -28.93
C ASN A 958 -6.20 -7.90 -28.75
N TYR A 959 -5.55 -7.28 -29.74
CA TYR A 959 -5.25 -5.84 -29.71
C TYR A 959 -6.02 -5.10 -30.81
N GLU A 960 -6.91 -4.18 -30.43
CA GLU A 960 -7.61 -3.25 -31.33
C GLU A 960 -6.82 -1.93 -31.54
N ASP A 961 -5.93 -1.59 -30.60
CA ASP A 961 -4.99 -0.47 -30.70
C ASP A 961 -3.61 -0.89 -30.18
N ALA A 962 -2.58 -0.86 -31.03
CA ALA A 962 -1.20 -1.12 -30.62
C ALA A 962 -0.41 0.18 -30.46
N GLY A 963 0.44 0.25 -29.43
CA GLY A 963 1.50 1.24 -29.34
C GLY A 963 2.51 1.10 -30.50
N TRP A 964 3.52 1.98 -30.54
CA TRP A 964 4.57 1.87 -31.55
C TRP A 964 5.33 0.55 -31.42
N VAL A 965 5.40 -0.20 -32.50
CA VAL A 965 6.13 -1.46 -32.62
C VAL A 965 7.37 -1.21 -33.47
N VAL A 966 8.54 -1.55 -32.93
CA VAL A 966 9.81 -1.54 -33.67
C VAL A 966 10.12 -2.97 -34.09
N GLY A 967 10.39 -3.20 -35.38
CA GLY A 967 10.81 -4.50 -35.91
C GLY A 967 12.09 -4.39 -36.72
N ILE A 968 12.90 -5.45 -36.69
CA ILE A 968 14.19 -5.55 -37.38
C ILE A 968 14.22 -6.85 -38.20
N GLY A 969 14.41 -6.71 -39.52
CA GLY A 969 14.47 -7.83 -40.46
C GLY A 969 15.89 -8.17 -40.88
N ASP A 970 16.34 -9.38 -40.56
CA ASP A 970 17.73 -9.82 -40.77
C ASP A 970 17.90 -11.04 -41.71
N LYS A 971 16.80 -11.55 -42.31
CA LYS A 971 16.84 -12.73 -43.19
C LYS A 971 16.64 -12.34 -44.66
N PRO A 972 17.60 -12.63 -45.55
CA PRO A 972 17.32 -12.74 -46.98
C PRO A 972 16.41 -13.97 -47.19
N ASP A 973 15.35 -13.82 -47.97
CA ASP A 973 14.53 -14.97 -48.35
C ASP A 973 15.36 -15.90 -49.26
N ASP A 974 15.43 -17.18 -48.88
CA ASP A 974 15.79 -18.36 -49.69
C ASP A 974 16.90 -18.18 -50.75
N GLY A 975 18.07 -17.62 -50.36
CA GLY A 975 19.30 -17.69 -51.15
C GLY A 975 19.66 -16.49 -52.03
N GLY A 976 19.04 -15.32 -51.84
CA GLY A 976 19.43 -14.06 -52.52
C GLY A 976 20.65 -13.36 -51.89
N GLY A 977 21.50 -12.75 -52.71
CA GLY A 977 22.74 -12.06 -52.32
C GLY A 977 22.56 -10.65 -51.73
N GLU A 978 23.68 -9.96 -51.50
CA GLU A 978 23.77 -8.63 -50.87
C GLU A 978 22.98 -7.55 -51.63
N LEU A 979 22.25 -6.71 -50.90
CA LEU A 979 21.38 -5.67 -51.46
C LEU A 979 22.24 -4.49 -51.95
N ALA A 980 22.70 -4.55 -53.20
CA ALA A 980 23.67 -3.57 -53.73
C ALA A 980 23.08 -2.19 -54.09
N ASN A 981 21.75 -2.05 -54.26
CA ASN A 981 21.06 -0.78 -54.54
C ASN A 981 19.59 -0.83 -54.08
N LEU A 982 19.14 0.10 -53.21
CA LEU A 982 17.73 0.19 -52.78
C LEU A 982 16.85 0.78 -53.90
N ALA A 983 15.83 0.03 -54.35
CA ALA A 983 14.96 0.45 -55.45
C ALA A 983 13.50 0.72 -55.05
N TYR A 984 12.98 0.03 -54.02
CA TYR A 984 11.61 0.21 -53.52
C TYR A 984 11.48 -0.26 -52.06
N CYS A 985 10.43 0.20 -51.39
CA CYS A 985 9.92 -0.35 -50.13
C CYS A 985 8.43 -0.68 -50.29
N PHE A 986 7.95 -1.77 -49.70
CA PHE A 986 6.52 -2.08 -49.75
C PHE A 986 6.02 -2.79 -48.50
N PHE A 987 4.73 -2.63 -48.23
CA PHE A 987 4.00 -3.33 -47.16
C PHE A 987 3.03 -4.33 -47.79
N ALA A 988 3.00 -5.55 -47.26
CA ALA A 988 1.92 -6.51 -47.49
C ALA A 988 1.03 -6.54 -46.24
N LEU A 989 -0.20 -6.08 -46.37
CA LEU A 989 -1.19 -6.05 -45.30
C LEU A 989 -2.22 -7.15 -45.55
N LYS A 990 -2.41 -8.05 -44.61
CA LYS A 990 -3.46 -9.08 -44.70
C LYS A 990 -4.71 -8.59 -44.00
N VAL A 991 -5.73 -8.25 -44.77
CA VAL A 991 -6.94 -7.53 -44.35
C VAL A 991 -8.16 -8.46 -44.32
N LEU A 992 -8.96 -8.36 -43.27
CA LEU A 992 -10.21 -9.10 -43.07
C LEU A 992 -11.40 -8.36 -43.70
N PRO A 993 -12.53 -9.05 -43.95
CA PRO A 993 -13.78 -8.38 -44.32
C PRO A 993 -14.21 -7.31 -43.30
N ASN A 994 -14.78 -6.21 -43.78
CA ASN A 994 -15.24 -5.07 -42.96
C ASN A 994 -14.14 -4.44 -42.11
N ALA A 995 -12.89 -4.48 -42.58
CA ALA A 995 -11.79 -3.76 -41.96
C ALA A 995 -11.98 -2.24 -42.06
N ASP A 996 -11.66 -1.55 -40.96
CA ASP A 996 -11.54 -0.09 -40.90
C ASP A 996 -10.42 0.21 -39.91
N PHE A 997 -9.22 0.45 -40.45
CA PHE A 997 -8.05 0.71 -39.63
C PHE A 997 -7.12 1.73 -40.26
N THR A 998 -6.35 2.39 -39.40
CA THR A 998 -5.22 3.24 -39.82
C THR A 998 -3.92 2.56 -39.46
N PHE A 999 -3.06 2.33 -40.46
CA PHE A 999 -1.69 1.85 -40.28
C PHE A 999 -0.73 3.02 -40.45
N GLU A 1000 -0.02 3.38 -39.38
CA GLU A 1000 0.91 4.51 -39.36
C GLU A 1000 2.35 4.04 -39.25
N VAL A 1001 3.26 4.66 -40.00
CA VAL A 1001 4.70 4.40 -40.03
C VAL A 1001 5.42 5.71 -39.80
N ASP A 1002 6.34 5.73 -38.83
CA ASP A 1002 7.12 6.92 -38.50
C ASP A 1002 8.63 6.72 -38.57
N GLU A 1003 9.09 5.49 -38.79
CA GLU A 1003 10.50 5.19 -39.04
C GLU A 1003 10.59 4.05 -40.05
N LEU A 1004 11.41 4.21 -41.09
CA LEU A 1004 11.83 3.13 -41.98
C LEU A 1004 13.31 3.36 -42.35
N LYS A 1005 14.18 2.47 -41.91
CA LYS A 1005 15.63 2.58 -42.03
C LYS A 1005 16.24 1.31 -42.60
N VAL A 1006 17.25 1.47 -43.44
CA VAL A 1006 18.18 0.40 -43.81
C VAL A 1006 19.45 0.61 -43.01
N MET A 1007 19.92 -0.44 -42.35
CA MET A 1007 21.04 -0.41 -41.42
C MET A 1007 22.14 -1.39 -41.88
N GLU A 1008 23.41 -1.04 -41.69
CA GLU A 1008 24.54 -1.98 -41.81
C GLU A 1008 24.45 -3.05 -40.71
N ARG A 1009 24.64 -4.32 -41.07
CA ARG A 1009 24.58 -5.46 -40.15
C ARG A 1009 25.91 -5.73 -39.46
#